data_AF-E7RRW0-F1
#
_entry.id   AF-E7RRW0-F1
#
_cell.length_a   1.000
_cell.length_b   1.000
_cell.length_c   1.000
_cell.angle_alpha   90.00
_cell.angle_beta   90.00
_cell.angle_gamma   90.00
#
_symmetry.space_group_name_H-M   'P 1'
#
loop_
_entity.id
_entity.type
_entity.pdbx_description
1 polymer ?
#
loop_
_entity_poly.entity_id
_entity_poly.type
_entity_poly.pdbx_seq_one_letter_code
_entity_poly.pdbx_strand_id
1 'polypeptide(L)'
;MKVQAKSRVVIRRAPKDGEAGMTLQLVPDRLLLDTDTDGIVKDFTNAACLVQVVQGTTVLTPAVLKTLQVHCAALVTNNTVKITGISVDPETNYSFGSGYVDIVAIVNGKFLKGRLNVEINIHRAVAKLEKSSKEIVAEVDTLDKKVTSHKESIARLAVRQGEIDLSVKEASAPRNLLTGTAFRFDKDFTQNNVDYPCHVSETERYKGTNSVVVDIDETKEAFSGVAFRNIPVVAGKTYTFSFAEKIEAGREPDILGYEAKAYKSNGENAAEFRPFAYYVSPSYSWKHLEKTFTIANDVSYIEILIWVVRRGKAYIARPMLEEGDKYTGWTLSPNDDIKAMQGAGVNVNKERIELNGKTVFKNGNASEVPLFGEDGKVNPNLSAAQYLMEILKSMETVIDGGLVMAGLIAAKDGDGNVTSYLNGLQQKMYALAAGVKNFGKTDETSMSHIGFDGSAKFGHLGIASDGRVSIIDKDSKPRINITPDELPEDASLLKTADSDRDWALPNITMQEAENWDGRKIGGFFETYHDHCAVTLTGTLRMTSIINSDLGYGIAQNVACVLKIMTDVTYSAEYYLRYYGGGSVVVFNGQAQNSDIASGSYITEQAEVSVTVILPAGRWRLVMEPDGGRFVGYRNIVLSNVNMHVSYKSGMQALHLAHNGIASVQSAAQAAYIRDGKLCAFGAMNIPGILLAGTVSRQGSLSNQWGEFAERTSLQYASSNGLQVIRLTFNKTLPCGANYVAIVNPNDDTSPYGCMAVVRKKTATYCDFRVVNDSGGDVTNVGLDFMIIGRNK
;
A
#
# COMPACT_ATOMS: atom_id res chain seq x y z
N MET A 1 -78.39 65.85 59.92
CA MET A 1 -78.66 66.89 60.93
C MET A 1 -80.15 67.23 60.93
N LYS A 2 -80.89 66.72 61.91
CA LYS A 2 -82.34 66.95 62.07
C LYS A 2 -82.51 67.47 63.50
N VAL A 3 -82.53 68.79 63.68
CA VAL A 3 -82.70 69.43 65.00
C VAL A 3 -84.18 69.32 65.37
N GLN A 4 -84.56 68.27 66.09
CA GLN A 4 -85.85 68.24 66.78
C GLN A 4 -85.66 68.83 68.18
N ALA A 5 -85.83 70.15 68.28
CA ALA A 5 -85.98 70.84 69.55
C ALA A 5 -87.32 70.43 70.19
N LYS A 6 -87.27 69.71 71.32
CA LYS A 6 -88.41 69.63 72.25
C LYS A 6 -88.07 70.41 73.50
N SER A 7 -88.91 71.39 73.78
CA SER A 7 -88.68 72.54 74.63
C SER A 7 -88.61 72.22 76.12
N ARG A 8 -87.85 73.10 76.81
CA ARG A 8 -88.22 73.75 78.10
C ARG A 8 -87.69 73.08 79.37
N VAL A 9 -86.44 73.35 79.74
CA VAL A 9 -86.06 73.36 81.17
C VAL A 9 -86.79 74.53 81.84
N VAL A 10 -87.38 74.30 83.00
CA VAL A 10 -88.15 75.30 83.75
C VAL A 10 -87.58 75.39 85.16
N ILE A 11 -86.72 76.37 85.43
CA ILE A 11 -86.42 76.76 86.81
C ILE A 11 -87.27 78.00 87.07
N ARG A 12 -88.35 77.81 87.84
CA ARG A 12 -89.29 78.88 88.20
C ARG A 12 -88.95 79.43 89.58
N ARG A 13 -88.90 80.76 89.69
CA ARG A 13 -89.00 81.46 90.97
C ARG A 13 -90.45 81.94 91.14
N ALA A 14 -91.11 81.55 92.24
CA ALA A 14 -92.49 81.94 92.52
C ALA A 14 -92.61 83.48 92.67
N PRO A 15 -93.66 84.11 92.12
CA PRO A 15 -93.87 85.56 92.27
C PRO A 15 -94.27 85.98 93.69
N LYS A 16 -93.97 87.24 94.07
CA LYS A 16 -94.55 87.93 95.23
C LYS A 16 -95.87 88.62 94.79
N ASP A 17 -96.84 88.76 95.70
CA ASP A 17 -98.19 89.27 95.40
C ASP A 17 -98.16 90.52 94.52
N GLY A 18 -98.71 90.40 93.30
CA GLY A 18 -98.78 91.45 92.28
C GLY A 18 -97.87 91.30 91.04
N GLU A 19 -96.92 90.35 90.96
CA GLU A 19 -96.01 90.15 89.80
C GLU A 19 -96.05 88.73 89.18
N ALA A 20 -95.55 88.50 87.95
CA ALA A 20 -95.48 87.17 87.28
C ALA A 20 -94.13 86.42 87.48
N GLY A 21 -94.13 85.08 87.48
CA GLY A 21 -92.91 84.24 87.66
C GLY A 21 -92.00 84.11 86.42
N MET A 22 -90.70 83.86 86.62
CA MET A 22 -89.66 83.78 85.56
C MET A 22 -89.20 82.34 85.27
N THR A 23 -88.92 82.00 84.01
CA THR A 23 -88.46 80.68 83.53
C THR A 23 -87.23 80.80 82.62
N LEU A 24 -86.12 80.12 82.92
CA LEU A 24 -84.94 80.05 82.04
C LEU A 24 -85.15 79.04 80.90
N GLN A 25 -84.95 79.43 79.65
CA GLN A 25 -85.04 78.58 78.47
C GLN A 25 -83.72 78.55 77.71
N LEU A 26 -83.28 77.34 77.34
CA LEU A 26 -82.11 77.07 76.50
C LEU A 26 -82.60 76.59 75.13
N VAL A 27 -82.12 77.22 74.05
CA VAL A 27 -82.57 76.92 72.68
C VAL A 27 -81.37 76.78 71.73
N PRO A 28 -81.01 75.55 71.30
CA PRO A 28 -81.52 74.27 71.79
C PRO A 28 -81.07 73.99 73.24
N ASP A 29 -81.75 73.06 73.91
CA ASP A 29 -81.44 72.64 75.29
C ASP A 29 -80.25 71.66 75.37
N ARG A 30 -79.88 71.05 74.25
CA ARG A 30 -78.66 70.27 74.05
C ARG A 30 -78.06 70.50 72.66
N LEU A 31 -76.76 70.29 72.54
CA LEU A 31 -76.02 70.31 71.27
C LEU A 31 -75.51 68.91 70.94
N LEU A 32 -75.57 68.51 69.68
CA LEU A 32 -75.00 67.25 69.19
C LEU A 32 -73.93 67.57 68.14
N LEU A 33 -72.72 67.08 68.33
CA LEU A 33 -71.56 67.31 67.45
C LEU A 33 -71.03 65.98 66.90
N ASP A 34 -70.57 65.97 65.65
CA ASP A 34 -69.99 64.78 65.02
C ASP A 34 -68.45 64.82 65.08
N THR A 35 -67.81 63.68 65.32
CA THR A 35 -66.37 63.54 65.12
C THR A 35 -66.02 63.39 63.65
N ASP A 36 -64.78 63.70 63.30
CA ASP A 36 -64.17 63.30 62.03
C ASP A 36 -63.68 61.83 62.12
N THR A 37 -63.03 61.34 61.05
CA THR A 37 -62.53 59.95 60.94
C THR A 37 -61.40 59.60 61.91
N ASP A 38 -60.81 60.60 62.57
CA ASP A 38 -59.83 60.44 63.64
C ASP A 38 -60.45 60.46 65.04
N GLY A 39 -61.79 60.54 65.15
CA GLY A 39 -62.49 60.57 66.43
C GLY A 39 -62.48 61.93 67.12
N ILE A 40 -62.04 63.00 66.45
CA ILE A 40 -62.00 64.37 67.01
C ILE A 40 -63.13 65.23 66.44
N VAL A 41 -63.83 65.99 67.30
CA VAL A 41 -64.76 67.04 66.86
C VAL A 41 -63.97 68.27 66.45
N LYS A 42 -64.08 68.67 65.19
CA LYS A 42 -63.37 69.84 64.62
C LYS A 42 -64.30 70.96 64.17
N ASP A 43 -65.56 70.64 63.85
CA ASP A 43 -66.55 71.61 63.37
C ASP A 43 -67.47 72.08 64.51
N PHE A 44 -67.32 73.35 64.88
CA PHE A 44 -68.12 74.02 65.91
C PHE A 44 -69.02 75.11 65.35
N THR A 45 -69.10 75.23 64.02
CA THR A 45 -69.69 76.39 63.33
C THR A 45 -71.13 76.67 63.79
N ASN A 46 -71.90 75.62 64.04
CA ASN A 46 -73.31 75.69 64.46
C ASN A 46 -73.55 75.32 65.93
N ALA A 47 -72.50 75.19 66.74
CA ALA A 47 -72.58 74.73 68.12
C ALA A 47 -72.96 75.86 69.09
N ALA A 48 -74.19 76.38 68.99
CA ALA A 48 -74.65 77.54 69.76
C ALA A 48 -76.02 77.31 70.41
N CYS A 49 -76.19 77.80 71.64
CA CYS A 49 -77.42 77.79 72.41
C CYS A 49 -77.80 79.21 72.83
N LEU A 50 -79.02 79.63 72.48
CA LEU A 50 -79.61 80.88 72.92
C LEU A 50 -80.25 80.71 74.32
N VAL A 51 -79.93 81.62 75.22
CA VAL A 51 -80.42 81.66 76.60
C VAL A 51 -81.44 82.78 76.73
N GLN A 52 -82.64 82.46 77.18
CA GLN A 52 -83.74 83.42 77.33
C GLN A 52 -84.43 83.23 78.67
N VAL A 53 -84.99 84.30 79.24
CA VAL A 53 -85.85 84.19 80.43
C VAL A 53 -87.25 84.63 80.05
N VAL A 54 -88.23 83.75 80.22
CA VAL A 54 -89.64 84.05 79.93
C VAL A 54 -90.35 84.41 81.23
N GLN A 55 -90.97 85.59 81.29
CA GLN A 55 -91.81 86.03 82.40
C GLN A 55 -93.22 86.32 81.86
N GLY A 56 -94.20 85.49 82.25
CA GLY A 56 -95.52 85.50 81.60
C GLY A 56 -95.42 85.15 80.10
N THR A 57 -95.87 86.06 79.23
CA THR A 57 -95.74 85.97 77.76
C THR A 57 -94.53 86.72 77.20
N THR A 58 -93.78 87.46 78.02
CA THR A 58 -92.67 88.29 77.56
C THR A 58 -91.36 87.50 77.62
N VAL A 59 -90.60 87.53 76.52
CA VAL A 59 -89.24 87.00 76.47
C VAL A 59 -88.27 88.11 76.84
N LEU A 60 -87.53 87.90 77.92
CA LEU A 60 -86.50 88.80 78.42
C LEU A 60 -85.13 88.27 78.01
N THR A 61 -84.24 89.20 77.65
CA THR A 61 -82.83 88.91 77.35
C THR A 61 -82.02 88.99 78.65
N PRO A 62 -81.59 87.86 79.23
CA PRO A 62 -80.77 87.88 80.43
C PRO A 62 -79.32 88.24 80.10
N ALA A 63 -78.62 88.83 81.07
CA ALA A 63 -77.17 88.73 81.09
C ALA A 63 -76.77 87.30 81.49
N VAL A 64 -75.90 86.65 80.73
CA VAL A 64 -75.52 85.24 80.97
C VAL A 64 -74.10 85.17 81.48
N LEU A 65 -73.92 84.48 82.59
CA LEU A 65 -72.61 84.11 83.12
C LEU A 65 -72.41 82.60 82.98
N LYS A 66 -71.24 82.18 82.53
CA LYS A 66 -70.79 80.78 82.60
C LYS A 66 -70.17 80.52 83.97
N THR A 67 -70.60 79.48 84.66
CA THR A 67 -70.08 79.12 85.99
C THR A 67 -69.19 77.90 85.98
N LEU A 68 -69.43 76.93 85.10
CA LEU A 68 -68.62 75.72 84.97
C LEU A 68 -68.67 75.22 83.53
N GLN A 69 -67.57 74.62 83.07
CA GLN A 69 -67.51 73.86 81.83
C GLN A 69 -66.81 72.53 82.10
N VAL A 70 -67.35 71.43 81.57
CA VAL A 70 -66.77 70.09 81.68
C VAL A 70 -66.68 69.47 80.30
N HIS A 71 -65.49 69.00 79.95
CA HIS A 71 -65.11 68.37 78.68
C HIS A 71 -65.45 69.19 77.42
N CYS A 72 -65.76 70.46 77.58
CA CYS A 72 -66.00 71.39 76.49
C CYS A 72 -65.47 72.78 76.86
N ALA A 73 -65.16 73.56 75.84
CA ALA A 73 -64.88 74.97 75.96
C ALA A 73 -66.10 75.75 75.44
N ALA A 74 -66.52 76.78 76.18
CA ALA A 74 -67.66 77.59 75.79
C ALA A 74 -67.39 79.08 75.94
N LEU A 75 -67.86 79.86 74.97
CA LEU A 75 -67.85 81.31 74.96
C LEU A 75 -69.28 81.84 75.11
N VAL A 76 -69.47 82.79 76.02
CA VAL A 76 -70.75 83.50 76.15
C VAL A 76 -70.65 84.82 75.41
N THR A 77 -71.59 85.08 74.50
CA THR A 77 -71.69 86.34 73.76
C THR A 77 -73.14 86.81 73.85
N ASN A 78 -73.35 87.96 74.49
CA ASN A 78 -74.67 88.44 74.89
C ASN A 78 -75.42 87.37 75.69
N ASN A 79 -76.54 86.88 75.17
CA ASN A 79 -77.34 85.82 75.76
C ASN A 79 -77.17 84.47 75.04
N THR A 80 -76.08 84.25 74.30
CA THR A 80 -75.81 83.00 73.57
C THR A 80 -74.56 82.32 74.11
N VAL A 81 -74.62 81.02 74.37
CA VAL A 81 -73.50 80.16 74.72
C VAL A 81 -73.06 79.40 73.46
N LYS A 82 -71.85 79.66 72.97
CA LYS A 82 -71.24 78.92 71.85
C LYS A 82 -70.20 77.94 72.37
N ILE A 83 -70.27 76.68 71.95
CA ILE A 83 -69.22 75.69 72.19
C ILE A 83 -68.12 75.93 71.16
N THR A 84 -66.88 76.06 71.63
CA THR A 84 -65.71 76.36 70.79
C THR A 84 -64.68 75.23 70.79
N GLY A 85 -64.92 74.17 71.56
CA GLY A 85 -64.05 73.00 71.63
C GLY A 85 -64.66 71.88 72.47
N ILE A 86 -64.30 70.63 72.15
CA ILE A 86 -64.48 69.46 73.01
C ILE A 86 -63.10 68.99 73.45
N SER A 87 -62.96 68.64 74.72
CA SER A 87 -61.73 68.07 75.25
C SER A 87 -61.49 66.68 74.65
N VAL A 88 -60.23 66.31 74.50
CA VAL A 88 -59.83 64.97 74.08
C VAL A 88 -59.64 64.10 75.31
N ASP A 89 -60.21 62.90 75.30
CA ASP A 89 -60.00 61.86 76.28
C ASP A 89 -58.57 61.29 76.10
N PRO A 90 -57.68 61.43 77.10
CA PRO A 90 -56.29 61.01 76.97
C PRO A 90 -56.10 59.49 76.86
N GLU A 91 -57.08 58.67 77.27
CA GLU A 91 -56.98 57.20 77.13
C GLU A 91 -57.26 56.75 75.70
N THR A 92 -58.28 57.34 75.08
CA THR A 92 -58.74 56.95 73.74
C THR A 92 -58.18 57.85 72.63
N ASN A 93 -57.61 59.01 72.97
CA ASN A 93 -57.26 60.10 72.06
C ASN A 93 -58.45 60.58 71.19
N TYR A 94 -59.69 60.27 71.56
CA TYR A 94 -60.90 60.76 70.90
C TYR A 94 -61.52 61.91 71.68
N SER A 95 -62.37 62.72 71.04
CA SER A 95 -63.18 63.69 71.78
C SER A 95 -64.06 62.97 72.81
N PHE A 96 -64.14 63.50 74.03
CA PHE A 96 -65.04 62.95 75.06
C PHE A 96 -66.47 62.83 74.51
N GLY A 97 -67.14 61.71 74.80
CA GLY A 97 -68.48 61.42 74.26
C GLY A 97 -69.59 62.36 74.74
N SER A 98 -69.35 63.13 75.80
CA SER A 98 -70.26 64.18 76.29
C SER A 98 -69.53 65.26 77.08
N GLY A 99 -70.11 66.46 77.13
CA GLY A 99 -69.68 67.60 77.93
C GLY A 99 -70.86 68.49 78.31
N TYR A 100 -70.64 69.48 79.18
CA TYR A 100 -71.69 70.44 79.54
C TYR A 100 -71.16 71.78 80.02
N VAL A 101 -72.03 72.79 79.98
CA VAL A 101 -71.78 74.14 80.48
C VAL A 101 -72.87 74.54 81.46
N ASP A 102 -72.50 74.85 82.71
CA ASP A 102 -73.41 75.46 83.67
C ASP A 102 -73.39 76.98 83.50
N ILE A 103 -74.58 77.57 83.53
CA ILE A 103 -74.80 79.00 83.34
C ILE A 103 -75.73 79.58 84.40
N VAL A 104 -75.60 80.90 84.60
CA VAL A 104 -76.50 81.72 85.42
C VAL A 104 -77.02 82.85 84.54
N ALA A 105 -78.33 82.91 84.36
CA ALA A 105 -79.04 84.00 83.71
C ALA A 105 -79.47 85.03 84.76
N ILE A 106 -79.11 86.30 84.55
CA ILE A 106 -79.42 87.42 85.42
C ILE A 106 -80.38 88.36 84.70
N VAL A 107 -81.55 88.58 85.28
CA VAL A 107 -82.55 89.53 84.76
C VAL A 107 -83.32 90.17 85.91
N ASN A 108 -83.52 91.49 85.86
CA ASN A 108 -84.19 92.29 86.90
C ASN A 108 -83.72 91.95 88.33
N GLY A 109 -82.40 91.81 88.52
CA GLY A 109 -81.78 91.47 89.81
C GLY A 109 -81.99 90.02 90.30
N LYS A 110 -82.63 89.14 89.52
CA LYS A 110 -82.86 87.72 89.85
C LYS A 110 -81.91 86.81 89.08
N PHE A 111 -81.46 85.73 89.72
CA PHE A 111 -80.51 84.75 89.18
C PHE A 111 -81.21 83.40 88.92
N LEU A 112 -81.07 82.85 87.71
CA LEU A 112 -81.56 81.51 87.34
C LEU A 112 -80.40 80.65 86.84
N LYS A 113 -80.18 79.49 87.44
CA LYS A 113 -79.14 78.53 87.02
C LYS A 113 -79.68 77.64 85.91
N GLY A 114 -78.84 77.18 84.99
CA GLY A 114 -79.18 76.19 83.95
C GLY A 114 -77.94 75.46 83.45
N ARG A 115 -78.13 74.31 82.78
CA ARG A 115 -77.05 73.50 82.19
C ARG A 115 -77.35 73.24 80.72
N LEU A 116 -76.39 73.54 79.85
CA LEU A 116 -76.39 73.14 78.45
C LEU A 116 -75.56 71.86 78.29
N ASN A 117 -76.17 70.77 77.82
CA ASN A 117 -75.45 69.53 77.53
C ASN A 117 -74.96 69.49 76.08
N VAL A 118 -73.80 68.88 75.86
CA VAL A 118 -73.18 68.65 74.54
C VAL A 118 -72.91 67.15 74.40
N GLU A 119 -73.44 66.52 73.37
CA GLU A 119 -73.26 65.10 73.04
C GLU A 119 -72.41 64.96 71.78
N ILE A 120 -71.56 63.92 71.72
CA ILE A 120 -70.63 63.70 70.61
C ILE A 120 -70.93 62.35 69.93
N ASN A 121 -71.02 62.35 68.61
CA ASN A 121 -71.25 61.18 67.78
C ASN A 121 -69.96 60.68 67.11
N ILE A 122 -69.56 59.42 67.36
CA ILE A 122 -68.30 58.81 66.93
C ILE A 122 -68.40 57.87 65.70
N HIS A 123 -69.56 57.79 65.03
CA HIS A 123 -69.79 56.80 63.95
C HIS A 123 -68.76 56.84 62.80
N ARG A 124 -68.19 58.01 62.49
CA ARG A 124 -67.20 58.14 61.40
C ARG A 124 -65.88 57.41 61.69
N ALA A 125 -65.42 57.42 62.94
CA ALA A 125 -64.21 56.68 63.33
C ALA A 125 -64.42 55.16 63.26
N VAL A 126 -65.60 54.69 63.71
CA VAL A 126 -65.98 53.27 63.67
C VAL A 126 -66.03 52.73 62.23
N ALA A 127 -66.58 53.49 61.28
CA ALA A 127 -66.64 53.09 59.87
C ALA A 127 -65.26 52.87 59.22
N LYS A 128 -64.24 53.68 59.59
CA LYS A 128 -62.87 53.51 59.10
C LYS A 128 -62.20 52.24 59.64
N LEU A 129 -62.45 51.90 60.90
CA LEU A 129 -61.96 50.66 61.51
C LEU A 129 -62.53 49.43 60.80
N GLU A 130 -63.84 49.42 60.52
CA GLU A 130 -64.48 48.30 59.81
C GLU A 130 -63.90 48.13 58.39
N LYS A 131 -63.66 49.24 57.66
CA LYS A 131 -63.02 49.18 56.34
C LYS A 131 -61.62 48.56 56.41
N SER A 132 -60.79 49.01 57.35
CA SER A 132 -59.42 48.50 57.51
C SER A 132 -59.41 47.00 57.88
N SER A 133 -60.35 46.56 58.73
CA SER A 133 -60.49 45.14 59.08
C SER A 133 -60.84 44.27 57.89
N LYS A 134 -61.69 44.75 56.96
CA LYS A 134 -62.05 44.00 55.74
C LYS A 134 -60.87 43.87 54.77
N GLU A 135 -60.06 44.92 54.64
CA GLU A 135 -58.84 44.90 53.82
C GLU A 135 -57.83 43.87 54.34
N ILE A 136 -57.62 43.82 55.67
CA ILE A 136 -56.74 42.82 56.31
C ILE A 136 -57.22 41.39 56.03
N VAL A 137 -58.51 41.10 56.17
CA VAL A 137 -59.06 39.76 55.90
C VAL A 137 -58.78 39.34 54.44
N ALA A 138 -58.94 40.24 53.48
CA ALA A 138 -58.65 39.94 52.07
C ALA A 138 -57.16 39.66 51.80
N GLU A 139 -56.25 40.35 52.49
CA GLU A 139 -54.82 40.08 52.40
C GLU A 139 -54.44 38.71 53.00
N VAL A 140 -55.05 38.34 54.13
CA VAL A 140 -54.84 37.02 54.77
C VAL A 140 -55.31 35.89 53.86
N ASP A 141 -56.49 36.00 53.23
CA ASP A 141 -56.98 35.00 52.26
C ASP A 141 -56.05 34.85 51.05
N THR A 142 -55.46 35.96 50.60
CA THR A 142 -54.49 35.95 49.50
C THR A 142 -53.20 35.24 49.92
N LEU A 143 -52.75 35.44 51.15
CA LEU A 143 -51.56 34.80 51.70
C LEU A 143 -51.77 33.28 51.85
N ASP A 144 -52.93 32.84 52.36
CA ASP A 144 -53.25 31.42 52.53
C ASP A 144 -53.20 30.64 51.20
N LYS A 145 -53.75 31.24 50.13
CA LYS A 145 -53.66 30.69 48.77
C LYS A 145 -52.22 30.55 48.28
N LYS A 146 -51.37 31.55 48.54
CA LYS A 146 -49.93 31.49 48.19
C LYS A 146 -49.20 30.39 48.98
N VAL A 147 -49.48 30.26 50.27
CA VAL A 147 -48.88 29.21 51.12
C VAL A 147 -49.24 27.81 50.62
N THR A 148 -50.49 27.59 50.23
CA THR A 148 -50.93 26.31 49.65
C THR A 148 -50.22 26.01 48.34
N SER A 149 -50.13 26.99 47.44
CA SER A 149 -49.38 26.85 46.18
C SER A 149 -47.90 26.51 46.41
N HIS A 150 -47.25 27.16 47.38
CA HIS A 150 -45.85 26.86 47.71
C HIS A 150 -45.65 25.43 48.25
N LYS A 151 -46.58 24.89 49.05
CA LYS A 151 -46.50 23.49 49.52
C LYS A 151 -46.50 22.50 48.36
N GLU A 152 -47.35 22.71 47.37
CA GLU A 152 -47.37 21.87 46.17
C GLU A 152 -46.08 21.98 45.35
N SER A 153 -45.53 23.20 45.21
CA SER A 153 -44.25 23.39 44.52
C SER A 153 -43.11 22.66 45.23
N ILE A 154 -43.04 22.71 46.56
CA ILE A 154 -42.03 22.00 47.36
C ILE A 154 -42.14 20.48 47.16
N ALA A 155 -43.35 19.92 47.16
CA ALA A 155 -43.55 18.49 46.91
C ALA A 155 -43.05 18.07 45.51
N ARG A 156 -43.33 18.86 44.47
CA ARG A 156 -42.83 18.61 43.10
C ARG A 156 -41.30 18.73 43.02
N LEU A 157 -40.72 19.69 43.73
CA LEU A 157 -39.26 19.85 43.79
C LEU A 157 -38.58 18.66 44.47
N ALA A 158 -39.16 18.12 45.55
CA ALA A 158 -38.62 16.94 46.22
C ALA A 158 -38.59 15.69 45.30
N VAL A 159 -39.66 15.47 44.52
CA VAL A 159 -39.69 14.39 43.51
C VAL A 159 -38.61 14.61 42.45
N ARG A 160 -38.53 15.82 41.89
CA ARG A 160 -37.49 16.16 40.90
C ARG A 160 -36.08 16.00 41.45
N GLN A 161 -35.86 16.35 42.73
CA GLN A 161 -34.56 16.15 43.37
C GLN A 161 -34.18 14.66 43.41
N GLY A 162 -35.12 13.77 43.74
CA GLY A 162 -34.87 12.32 43.70
C GLY A 162 -34.54 11.80 42.29
N GLU A 163 -35.23 12.30 41.26
CA GLU A 163 -34.92 11.98 39.86
C GLU A 163 -33.54 12.50 39.44
N ILE A 164 -33.18 13.72 39.85
CA ILE A 164 -31.86 14.30 39.62
C ILE A 164 -30.78 13.48 40.32
N ASP A 165 -30.96 13.11 41.58
CA ASP A 165 -29.99 12.32 42.35
C ASP A 165 -29.73 10.96 41.67
N LEU A 166 -30.79 10.29 41.21
CA LEU A 166 -30.65 9.06 40.42
C LEU A 166 -29.90 9.33 39.11
N SER A 167 -30.28 10.36 38.36
CA SER A 167 -29.59 10.73 37.12
C SER A 167 -28.11 11.06 37.33
N VAL A 168 -27.76 11.76 38.42
CA VAL A 168 -26.37 12.07 38.78
C VAL A 168 -25.60 10.80 39.11
N LYS A 169 -26.21 9.86 39.82
CA LYS A 169 -25.58 8.57 40.11
C LYS A 169 -25.49 7.66 38.88
N GLU A 170 -26.44 7.68 37.95
CA GLU A 170 -26.32 7.01 36.64
C GLU A 170 -25.14 7.59 35.83
N ALA A 171 -24.82 8.88 36.01
CA ALA A 171 -23.68 9.54 35.39
C ALA A 171 -22.34 9.38 36.13
N SER A 172 -22.34 8.74 37.31
CA SER A 172 -21.13 8.50 38.10
C SER A 172 -20.36 7.26 37.60
N ALA A 173 -19.25 6.90 38.28
CA ALA A 173 -18.40 5.80 37.86
C ALA A 173 -19.20 4.47 37.68
N PRO A 174 -18.86 3.66 36.66
CA PRO A 174 -19.44 2.34 36.47
C PRO A 174 -19.33 1.50 37.74
N ARG A 175 -20.43 0.86 38.17
CA ARG A 175 -20.48 0.08 39.42
C ARG A 175 -21.27 -1.22 39.31
N ASN A 176 -21.89 -1.47 38.16
CA ASN A 176 -22.69 -2.68 37.97
C ASN A 176 -21.79 -3.93 37.96
N LEU A 177 -22.12 -4.90 38.79
CA LEU A 177 -21.39 -6.18 38.85
C LEU A 177 -21.75 -7.10 37.69
N LEU A 178 -22.83 -6.81 36.96
CA LEU A 178 -23.28 -7.57 35.81
C LEU A 178 -22.71 -6.97 34.52
N THR A 179 -21.97 -7.75 33.74
CA THR A 179 -21.47 -7.33 32.42
C THR A 179 -22.50 -7.59 31.32
N GLY A 180 -22.46 -6.80 30.25
CA GLY A 180 -23.30 -6.98 29.05
C GLY A 180 -24.75 -6.51 29.21
N THR A 181 -25.06 -5.80 30.29
CA THR A 181 -26.44 -5.39 30.64
C THR A 181 -26.98 -4.19 29.87
N ALA A 182 -26.13 -3.55 29.07
CA ALA A 182 -26.55 -2.58 28.06
C ALA A 182 -27.08 -3.23 26.78
N PHE A 183 -26.88 -4.54 26.62
CA PHE A 183 -27.38 -5.34 25.51
C PHE A 183 -27.00 -4.74 24.14
N ARG A 184 -25.69 -4.52 23.94
CA ARG A 184 -25.17 -3.97 22.67
C ARG A 184 -25.17 -5.05 21.58
N PHE A 185 -24.89 -6.30 21.95
CA PHE A 185 -24.88 -7.46 21.05
C PHE A 185 -25.44 -8.72 21.73
N ASP A 186 -26.01 -9.66 20.97
CA ASP A 186 -26.52 -10.96 21.48
C ASP A 186 -25.47 -11.78 22.24
N LYS A 187 -24.19 -11.60 21.88
CA LYS A 187 -23.05 -12.26 22.52
C LYS A 187 -22.65 -11.68 23.88
N ASP A 188 -23.22 -10.54 24.29
CA ASP A 188 -22.81 -9.83 25.51
C ASP A 188 -23.36 -10.50 26.78
N PHE A 189 -24.43 -11.29 26.66
CA PHE A 189 -25.09 -11.97 27.77
C PHE A 189 -25.20 -13.47 27.50
N THR A 190 -25.43 -14.25 28.56
CA THR A 190 -25.60 -15.70 28.40
C THR A 190 -27.07 -16.04 28.29
N GLN A 191 -27.39 -16.95 27.37
CA GLN A 191 -28.73 -17.51 27.23
C GLN A 191 -29.04 -18.40 28.44
N ASN A 192 -30.20 -18.20 29.07
CA ASN A 192 -30.67 -19.08 30.13
C ASN A 192 -31.03 -20.45 29.56
N ASN A 193 -31.69 -20.47 28.40
CA ASN A 193 -31.91 -21.66 27.61
C ASN A 193 -31.42 -21.42 26.16
N VAL A 194 -30.54 -22.29 25.68
CA VAL A 194 -29.95 -22.20 24.34
C VAL A 194 -30.87 -22.72 23.23
N ASP A 195 -31.81 -23.62 23.57
CA ASP A 195 -32.80 -24.16 22.62
C ASP A 195 -33.89 -23.13 22.29
N TYR A 196 -34.06 -22.14 23.17
CA TYR A 196 -35.01 -21.04 23.04
C TYR A 196 -34.31 -19.71 23.33
N PRO A 197 -33.41 -19.25 22.42
CA PRO A 197 -32.60 -18.07 22.66
C PRO A 197 -33.44 -16.80 22.68
N CYS A 198 -33.00 -15.82 23.46
CA CYS A 198 -33.50 -14.45 23.44
C CYS A 198 -32.51 -13.54 22.70
N HIS A 199 -33.01 -12.42 22.17
CA HIS A 199 -32.24 -11.54 21.28
C HIS A 199 -32.25 -10.10 21.76
N VAL A 200 -31.25 -9.31 21.38
CA VAL A 200 -31.25 -7.87 21.57
C VAL A 200 -32.37 -7.25 20.72
N SER A 201 -33.16 -6.37 21.35
CA SER A 201 -34.07 -5.46 20.67
C SER A 201 -33.48 -4.05 20.71
N GLU A 202 -33.21 -3.50 19.53
CA GLU A 202 -32.78 -2.12 19.35
C GLU A 202 -33.97 -1.15 19.20
N THR A 203 -35.19 -1.67 19.00
CA THR A 203 -36.41 -0.85 18.81
C THR A 203 -37.13 -0.59 20.12
N GLU A 204 -37.24 -1.60 20.99
CA GLU A 204 -37.90 -1.46 22.30
C GLU A 204 -36.85 -1.14 23.37
N ARG A 205 -36.59 0.15 23.58
CA ARG A 205 -35.52 0.63 24.47
C ARG A 205 -36.08 1.19 25.78
N TYR A 206 -35.36 0.99 26.88
CA TYR A 206 -35.65 1.66 28.15
C TYR A 206 -34.66 2.79 28.42
N LYS A 207 -35.16 4.04 28.49
CA LYS A 207 -34.35 5.25 28.68
C LYS A 207 -33.13 5.33 27.73
N GLY A 208 -33.30 4.89 26.48
CA GLY A 208 -32.24 4.89 25.48
C GLY A 208 -31.23 3.73 25.58
N THR A 209 -31.44 2.74 26.44
CA THR A 209 -30.65 1.49 26.47
C THR A 209 -31.42 0.38 25.76
N ASN A 210 -30.73 -0.47 25.00
CA ASN A 210 -31.34 -1.64 24.37
C ASN A 210 -31.93 -2.58 25.42
N SER A 211 -32.90 -3.40 25.00
CA SER A 211 -33.45 -4.47 25.83
C SER A 211 -33.10 -5.83 25.23
N VAL A 212 -33.29 -6.90 25.99
CA VAL A 212 -33.43 -8.25 25.45
C VAL A 212 -34.90 -8.58 25.31
N VAL A 213 -35.30 -9.05 24.12
CA VAL A 213 -36.62 -9.63 23.88
C VAL A 213 -36.56 -11.13 24.08
N VAL A 214 -37.40 -11.61 24.99
CA VAL A 214 -37.72 -13.02 25.19
C VAL A 214 -39.07 -13.23 24.52
N ASP A 215 -39.11 -13.98 23.41
CA ASP A 215 -40.34 -14.26 22.66
C ASP A 215 -40.42 -15.78 22.47
N ILE A 216 -41.24 -16.43 23.29
CA ILE A 216 -41.39 -17.89 23.29
C ILE A 216 -42.86 -18.25 23.21
N ASP A 217 -43.17 -19.37 22.55
CA ASP A 217 -44.54 -19.88 22.41
C ASP A 217 -44.57 -21.41 22.53
N GLU A 218 -44.18 -21.91 23.69
CA GLU A 218 -44.09 -23.33 23.98
C GLU A 218 -45.18 -23.82 24.94
N THR A 219 -45.52 -25.10 24.82
CA THR A 219 -46.46 -25.77 25.75
C THR A 219 -45.75 -26.42 26.93
N LYS A 220 -44.44 -26.70 26.80
CA LYS A 220 -43.57 -27.26 27.86
C LYS A 220 -42.72 -26.17 28.50
N GLU A 221 -42.26 -26.42 29.72
CA GLU A 221 -41.42 -25.48 30.44
C GLU A 221 -40.03 -25.36 29.78
N ALA A 222 -39.73 -24.15 29.28
CA ALA A 222 -38.53 -23.87 28.52
C ALA A 222 -37.62 -22.79 29.14
N PHE A 223 -38.06 -22.01 30.13
CA PHE A 223 -37.22 -21.06 30.88
C PHE A 223 -36.31 -20.17 30.00
N SER A 224 -36.84 -19.59 28.92
CA SER A 224 -36.06 -18.71 28.03
C SER A 224 -35.78 -17.36 28.70
N GLY A 225 -34.61 -16.79 28.48
CA GLY A 225 -34.23 -15.50 29.06
C GLY A 225 -32.73 -15.33 29.22
N VAL A 226 -32.32 -14.41 30.10
CA VAL A 226 -30.92 -14.05 30.31
C VAL A 226 -30.39 -14.65 31.61
N ALA A 227 -29.12 -15.07 31.57
CA ALA A 227 -28.38 -15.55 32.73
C ALA A 227 -27.07 -14.77 32.87
N PHE A 228 -26.82 -14.30 34.09
CA PHE A 228 -25.56 -13.69 34.52
C PHE A 228 -24.92 -14.66 35.51
N ARG A 229 -23.81 -15.28 35.11
CA ARG A 229 -23.19 -16.38 35.87
C ARG A 229 -21.86 -15.99 36.46
N ASN A 230 -21.43 -16.72 37.50
CA ASN A 230 -20.14 -16.56 38.17
C ASN A 230 -19.88 -15.12 38.66
N ILE A 231 -20.91 -14.46 39.21
CA ILE A 231 -20.80 -13.10 39.73
C ILE A 231 -20.15 -13.16 41.12
N PRO A 232 -18.92 -12.64 41.30
CA PRO A 232 -18.26 -12.69 42.59
C PRO A 232 -18.98 -11.79 43.58
N VAL A 233 -19.19 -12.30 44.80
CA VAL A 233 -19.82 -11.56 45.89
C VAL A 233 -19.07 -11.82 47.20
N VAL A 234 -19.25 -10.94 48.18
CA VAL A 234 -18.60 -11.06 49.48
C VAL A 234 -19.62 -11.50 50.53
N ALA A 235 -19.29 -12.56 51.26
CA ALA A 235 -20.05 -13.03 52.42
C ALA A 235 -20.36 -11.90 53.41
N GLY A 236 -21.59 -11.86 53.91
CA GLY A 236 -22.06 -10.86 54.87
C GLY A 236 -22.39 -9.48 54.29
N LYS A 237 -22.15 -9.23 52.99
CA LYS A 237 -22.52 -7.97 52.33
C LYS A 237 -23.94 -8.02 51.77
N THR A 238 -24.56 -6.85 51.71
CA THR A 238 -25.89 -6.64 51.12
C THR A 238 -25.75 -6.12 49.70
N TYR A 239 -26.56 -6.65 48.80
CA TYR A 239 -26.63 -6.25 47.41
C TYR A 239 -28.07 -5.96 47.00
N THR A 240 -28.23 -5.04 46.05
CA THR A 240 -29.50 -4.76 45.40
C THR A 240 -29.42 -5.17 43.94
N PHE A 241 -30.28 -6.10 43.55
CA PHE A 241 -30.53 -6.45 42.15
C PHE A 241 -31.71 -5.63 41.62
N SER A 242 -31.60 -5.12 40.39
CA SER A 242 -32.67 -4.39 39.74
C SER A 242 -32.69 -4.65 38.23
N PHE A 243 -33.85 -4.45 37.61
CA PHE A 243 -34.01 -4.41 36.16
C PHE A 243 -35.32 -3.72 35.78
N ALA A 244 -35.48 -3.37 34.51
CA ALA A 244 -36.75 -2.92 33.96
C ALA A 244 -37.35 -4.01 33.08
N GLU A 245 -38.66 -4.21 33.18
CA GLU A 245 -39.41 -5.13 32.35
C GLU A 245 -40.60 -4.45 31.66
N LYS A 246 -40.97 -4.99 30.51
CA LYS A 246 -42.20 -4.65 29.80
C LYS A 246 -42.69 -5.91 29.09
N ILE A 247 -44.00 -6.11 29.02
CA ILE A 247 -44.61 -7.18 28.22
C ILE A 247 -45.39 -6.65 27.02
N GLU A 248 -45.66 -7.53 26.07
CA GLU A 248 -46.42 -7.22 24.86
C GLU A 248 -47.91 -7.57 25.05
N ALA A 249 -48.79 -6.64 24.69
CA ALA A 249 -50.24 -6.86 24.76
C ALA A 249 -50.66 -7.98 23.80
N GLY A 250 -51.43 -8.95 24.30
CA GLY A 250 -51.85 -10.13 23.53
C GLY A 250 -50.79 -11.22 23.37
N ARG A 251 -49.61 -11.04 23.98
CA ARG A 251 -48.56 -12.07 24.12
C ARG A 251 -48.06 -12.14 25.57
N GLU A 252 -48.98 -12.04 26.53
CA GLU A 252 -48.67 -12.06 27.95
C GLU A 252 -47.90 -13.33 28.34
N PRO A 253 -46.80 -13.22 29.11
CA PRO A 253 -46.11 -14.40 29.65
C PRO A 253 -46.96 -15.20 30.62
N ASP A 254 -46.96 -16.54 30.46
CA ASP A 254 -47.54 -17.47 31.44
C ASP A 254 -46.89 -17.24 32.82
N ILE A 255 -45.55 -17.14 32.83
CA ILE A 255 -44.75 -16.79 33.99
C ILE A 255 -43.54 -15.98 33.52
N LEU A 256 -43.35 -14.80 34.10
CA LEU A 256 -42.10 -14.03 34.06
C LEU A 256 -41.50 -14.05 35.48
N GLY A 257 -40.24 -14.40 35.62
CA GLY A 257 -39.59 -14.53 36.93
C GLY A 257 -38.11 -14.19 36.92
N TYR A 258 -37.56 -14.01 38.12
CA TYR A 258 -36.14 -13.78 38.34
C TYR A 258 -35.71 -14.40 39.68
N GLU A 259 -34.49 -14.93 39.75
CA GLU A 259 -33.89 -15.56 40.94
C GLU A 259 -32.40 -15.27 40.97
N ALA A 260 -31.87 -15.35 42.19
CA ALA A 260 -30.45 -15.58 42.39
C ALA A 260 -30.23 -17.02 42.82
N LYS A 261 -29.16 -17.64 42.34
CA LYS A 261 -28.62 -18.91 42.83
C LYS A 261 -27.25 -18.68 43.44
N ALA A 262 -26.97 -19.27 44.60
CA ALA A 262 -25.74 -19.04 45.34
C ALA A 262 -24.89 -20.30 45.45
N TYR A 263 -23.58 -20.13 45.27
CA TYR A 263 -22.61 -21.21 45.14
C TYR A 263 -21.39 -20.96 46.01
N LYS A 264 -20.78 -22.06 46.47
CA LYS A 264 -19.49 -22.09 47.16
C LYS A 264 -18.34 -22.03 46.16
N SER A 265 -17.12 -21.79 46.63
CA SER A 265 -15.92 -21.70 45.78
C SER A 265 -15.57 -23.00 45.03
N ASN A 266 -16.00 -24.16 45.54
CA ASN A 266 -15.82 -25.46 44.89
C ASN A 266 -16.90 -25.79 43.83
N GLY A 267 -17.85 -24.89 43.60
CA GLY A 267 -18.96 -25.06 42.64
C GLY A 267 -20.20 -25.76 43.20
N GLU A 268 -20.18 -26.21 44.46
CA GLU A 268 -21.38 -26.75 45.11
C GLU A 268 -22.38 -25.65 45.46
N ASN A 269 -23.66 -26.03 45.58
CA ASN A 269 -24.70 -25.14 46.08
C ASN A 269 -24.38 -24.67 47.51
N ALA A 270 -24.60 -23.37 47.78
CA ALA A 270 -24.58 -22.84 49.14
C ALA A 270 -25.77 -23.38 49.97
N ALA A 271 -25.67 -23.27 51.29
CA ALA A 271 -26.74 -23.67 52.21
C ALA A 271 -28.06 -22.96 51.90
N GLU A 272 -28.00 -21.65 51.64
CA GLU A 272 -29.10 -20.89 51.05
C GLU A 272 -28.90 -20.81 49.53
N PHE A 273 -29.32 -21.88 48.83
CA PHE A 273 -29.10 -21.97 47.39
C PHE A 273 -29.83 -20.90 46.58
N ARG A 274 -31.00 -20.43 47.04
CA ARG A 274 -31.78 -19.37 46.36
C ARG A 274 -32.00 -18.19 47.30
N PRO A 275 -31.10 -17.19 47.31
CA PRO A 275 -31.29 -15.97 48.13
C PRO A 275 -32.59 -15.24 47.82
N PHE A 276 -33.10 -15.35 46.59
CA PHE A 276 -34.45 -14.97 46.23
C PHE A 276 -34.94 -15.71 44.98
N ALA A 277 -36.25 -15.85 44.85
CA ALA A 277 -36.94 -16.22 43.61
C ALA A 277 -38.33 -15.57 43.61
N TYR A 278 -38.65 -14.80 42.58
CA TYR A 278 -39.90 -14.06 42.49
C TYR A 278 -40.54 -14.16 41.12
N TYR A 279 -41.87 -14.18 41.12
CA TYR A 279 -42.69 -14.00 39.93
C TYR A 279 -43.04 -12.53 39.78
N VAL A 280 -42.90 -12.02 38.56
CA VAL A 280 -43.20 -10.64 38.22
C VAL A 280 -44.68 -10.51 37.95
N SER A 281 -45.33 -9.50 38.54
CA SER A 281 -46.64 -9.03 38.05
C SER A 281 -46.40 -8.20 36.79
N PRO A 282 -46.74 -8.71 35.59
CA PRO A 282 -46.31 -8.12 34.33
C PRO A 282 -46.89 -6.72 34.10
N SER A 283 -46.21 -5.90 33.30
CA SER A 283 -46.65 -4.55 32.94
C SER A 283 -46.54 -4.26 31.45
N TYR A 284 -47.58 -3.65 30.87
CA TYR A 284 -47.56 -3.17 29.47
C TYR A 284 -46.70 -1.91 29.27
N SER A 285 -46.38 -1.22 30.36
CA SER A 285 -45.40 -0.13 30.39
C SER A 285 -44.15 -0.56 31.14
N TRP A 286 -43.00 0.04 30.80
CA TRP A 286 -41.74 -0.23 31.50
C TRP A 286 -41.89 -0.08 33.02
N LYS A 287 -41.71 -1.19 33.72
CA LYS A 287 -41.80 -1.29 35.17
C LYS A 287 -40.42 -1.62 35.73
N HIS A 288 -39.99 -0.83 36.71
CA HIS A 288 -38.75 -1.09 37.44
C HIS A 288 -39.00 -2.07 38.59
N LEU A 289 -38.09 -3.01 38.76
CA LEU A 289 -38.11 -4.03 39.80
C LEU A 289 -36.80 -3.99 40.57
N GLU A 290 -36.89 -4.14 41.89
CA GLU A 290 -35.75 -4.11 42.80
C GLU A 290 -35.87 -5.22 43.84
N LYS A 291 -34.74 -5.86 44.16
CA LYS A 291 -34.63 -6.84 45.24
C LYS A 291 -33.31 -6.68 45.98
N THR A 292 -33.41 -6.34 47.26
CA THR A 292 -32.27 -6.32 48.20
C THR A 292 -32.17 -7.65 48.96
N PHE A 293 -30.95 -8.17 49.10
CA PHE A 293 -30.64 -9.41 49.81
C PHE A 293 -29.22 -9.38 50.37
N THR A 294 -28.95 -10.21 51.38
CA THR A 294 -27.63 -10.31 52.04
C THR A 294 -27.01 -11.66 51.76
N ILE A 295 -25.71 -11.68 51.46
CA ILE A 295 -24.97 -12.89 51.10
C ILE A 295 -24.64 -13.70 52.34
N ALA A 296 -25.02 -14.98 52.35
CA ALA A 296 -24.69 -15.91 53.43
C ALA A 296 -23.19 -16.22 53.49
N ASN A 297 -22.71 -16.70 54.64
CA ASN A 297 -21.27 -16.81 54.93
C ASN A 297 -20.52 -17.85 54.07
N ASP A 298 -21.20 -18.85 53.52
CA ASP A 298 -20.60 -19.91 52.69
C ASP A 298 -20.63 -19.61 51.18
N VAL A 299 -21.20 -18.46 50.78
CA VAL A 299 -21.34 -18.08 49.36
C VAL A 299 -20.08 -17.39 48.86
N SER A 300 -19.59 -17.84 47.70
CA SER A 300 -18.43 -17.24 47.01
C SER A 300 -18.81 -16.51 45.72
N TYR A 301 -19.83 -16.99 45.02
CA TYR A 301 -20.38 -16.33 43.83
C TYR A 301 -21.86 -16.64 43.68
N ILE A 302 -22.55 -15.82 42.89
CA ILE A 302 -23.96 -16.04 42.56
C ILE A 302 -24.18 -16.07 41.06
N GLU A 303 -25.32 -16.61 40.66
CA GLU A 303 -25.92 -16.43 39.36
C GLU A 303 -27.21 -15.65 39.51
N ILE A 304 -27.53 -14.79 38.55
CA ILE A 304 -28.82 -14.12 38.45
C ILE A 304 -29.43 -14.50 37.12
N LEU A 305 -30.68 -14.95 37.17
CA LEU A 305 -31.42 -15.31 35.97
C LEU A 305 -32.71 -14.49 35.89
N ILE A 306 -33.15 -14.18 34.68
CA ILE A 306 -34.44 -13.55 34.39
C ILE A 306 -35.04 -14.33 33.23
N TRP A 307 -36.24 -14.88 33.38
CA TRP A 307 -36.78 -15.83 32.41
C TRP A 307 -38.30 -15.77 32.27
N VAL A 308 -38.76 -16.19 31.09
CA VAL A 308 -40.13 -16.52 30.74
C VAL A 308 -40.30 -18.04 30.67
N VAL A 309 -41.40 -18.57 31.20
CA VAL A 309 -41.73 -20.00 31.14
C VAL A 309 -42.85 -20.24 30.14
N ARG A 310 -42.72 -21.28 29.31
CA ARG A 310 -43.70 -21.74 28.30
C ARG A 310 -43.96 -20.73 27.18
N ARG A 311 -44.94 -19.83 27.32
CA ARG A 311 -45.32 -18.85 26.31
C ARG A 311 -45.24 -17.44 26.89
N GLY A 312 -44.90 -16.47 26.04
CA GLY A 312 -44.86 -15.08 26.43
C GLY A 312 -43.85 -14.25 25.64
N LYS A 313 -44.14 -12.96 25.53
CA LYS A 313 -43.20 -11.96 25.05
C LYS A 313 -42.92 -10.92 26.12
N ALA A 314 -41.66 -10.82 26.52
CA ALA A 314 -41.18 -9.86 27.51
C ALA A 314 -39.89 -9.18 27.05
N TYR A 315 -39.72 -7.92 27.44
CA TYR A 315 -38.53 -7.12 27.22
C TYR A 315 -37.86 -6.87 28.56
N ILE A 316 -36.55 -7.12 28.63
CA ILE A 316 -35.74 -6.96 29.83
C ILE A 316 -34.67 -5.91 29.52
N ALA A 317 -34.58 -4.85 30.31
CA ALA A 317 -33.60 -3.80 30.11
C ALA A 317 -32.90 -3.42 31.40
N ARG A 318 -31.64 -2.97 31.26
CA ARG A 318 -30.83 -2.44 32.37
C ARG A 318 -30.78 -3.34 33.62
N PRO A 319 -30.51 -4.67 33.54
CA PRO A 319 -30.22 -5.44 34.74
C PRO A 319 -28.99 -4.85 35.45
N MET A 320 -29.04 -4.79 36.77
CA MET A 320 -27.93 -4.33 37.57
C MET A 320 -27.90 -5.01 38.91
N LEU A 321 -26.70 -5.38 39.33
CA LEU A 321 -26.40 -5.76 40.70
C LEU A 321 -25.37 -4.77 41.25
N GLU A 322 -25.66 -4.20 42.40
CA GLU A 322 -24.74 -3.30 43.12
C GLU A 322 -24.64 -3.66 44.60
N GLU A 323 -23.49 -3.39 45.21
CA GLU A 323 -23.33 -3.47 46.67
C GLU A 323 -24.07 -2.30 47.32
N GLY A 324 -24.96 -2.59 48.25
CA GLY A 324 -25.83 -1.60 48.89
C GLY A 324 -27.19 -2.18 49.27
N ASP A 325 -27.95 -1.38 50.01
CA ASP A 325 -29.29 -1.74 50.51
C ASP A 325 -30.44 -1.18 49.66
N LYS A 326 -30.13 -0.36 48.64
CA LYS A 326 -31.09 0.28 47.75
C LYS A 326 -30.54 0.45 46.35
N TYR A 327 -31.43 0.57 45.38
CA TYR A 327 -31.08 0.97 44.02
C TYR A 327 -30.57 2.41 44.01
N THR A 328 -29.50 2.64 43.27
CA THR A 328 -28.89 3.97 43.16
C THR A 328 -28.81 4.51 41.74
N GLY A 329 -29.49 3.89 40.78
CA GLY A 329 -29.43 4.26 39.36
C GLY A 329 -28.59 3.25 38.57
N TRP A 330 -29.00 2.95 37.33
CA TRP A 330 -28.30 2.00 36.48
C TRP A 330 -26.97 2.55 35.96
N THR A 331 -25.93 1.73 35.94
CA THR A 331 -24.66 2.00 35.25
C THR A 331 -24.17 0.78 34.49
N LEU A 332 -23.21 1.00 33.59
CA LEU A 332 -22.43 -0.07 32.99
C LEU A 332 -21.57 -0.79 34.03
N SER A 333 -21.10 -1.99 33.68
CA SER A 333 -20.03 -2.61 34.44
C SER A 333 -18.69 -1.94 34.16
N PRO A 334 -17.79 -1.81 35.16
CA PRO A 334 -16.41 -1.40 34.91
C PRO A 334 -15.69 -2.24 33.83
N ASN A 335 -16.15 -3.48 33.61
CA ASN A 335 -15.55 -4.42 32.67
C ASN A 335 -16.16 -4.37 31.26
N ASP A 336 -17.26 -3.64 31.04
CA ASP A 336 -17.97 -3.65 29.74
C ASP A 336 -17.14 -3.01 28.63
N ASP A 337 -16.50 -1.87 28.90
CA ASP A 337 -15.70 -1.18 27.88
C ASP A 337 -14.37 -1.89 27.62
N ILE A 338 -13.77 -2.54 28.64
CA ILE A 338 -12.60 -3.42 28.45
C ILE A 338 -12.96 -4.57 27.51
N LYS A 339 -14.08 -5.25 27.74
CA LYS A 339 -14.56 -6.34 26.86
C LYS A 339 -14.92 -5.85 25.46
N ALA A 340 -15.51 -4.66 25.34
CA ALA A 340 -15.82 -4.06 24.04
C ALA A 340 -14.55 -3.76 23.22
N MET A 341 -13.52 -3.17 23.86
CA MET A 341 -12.23 -2.91 23.23
C MET A 341 -11.53 -4.21 22.79
N GLN A 342 -11.52 -5.22 23.65
CA GLN A 342 -11.03 -6.55 23.31
C GLN A 342 -11.80 -7.17 22.14
N GLY A 343 -13.13 -7.02 22.10
CA GLY A 343 -13.99 -7.48 21.02
C GLY A 343 -13.72 -6.79 19.68
N ALA A 344 -13.38 -5.50 19.71
CA ALA A 344 -12.93 -4.69 18.56
C ALA A 344 -11.50 -5.02 18.11
N GLY A 345 -10.84 -5.93 18.82
CA GLY A 345 -9.53 -6.43 18.46
C GLY A 345 -8.35 -5.70 19.10
N VAL A 346 -8.62 -4.88 20.13
CA VAL A 346 -7.63 -4.14 20.89
C VAL A 346 -7.30 -4.87 22.19
N ASN A 347 -6.09 -5.40 22.31
CA ASN A 347 -5.60 -5.93 23.58
C ASN A 347 -5.06 -4.80 24.45
N VAL A 348 -5.64 -4.61 25.64
CA VAL A 348 -5.31 -3.52 26.58
C VAL A 348 -4.44 -3.94 27.77
N ASN A 349 -4.02 -5.21 27.84
CA ASN A 349 -3.39 -5.78 29.04
C ASN A 349 -1.84 -5.75 29.07
N LYS A 350 -1.17 -5.05 28.13
CA LYS A 350 0.29 -5.15 27.94
C LYS A 350 1.07 -3.82 27.96
N GLU A 351 0.53 -2.76 28.56
CA GLU A 351 1.08 -1.38 28.46
C GLU A 351 1.27 -0.90 27.00
N ARG A 352 0.66 -1.60 26.03
CA ARG A 352 0.70 -1.32 24.60
C ARG A 352 -0.63 -1.73 23.96
N ILE A 353 -0.97 -1.10 22.84
CA ILE A 353 -2.12 -1.48 22.00
C ILE A 353 -1.65 -2.59 21.05
N GLU A 354 -2.11 -3.83 21.28
CA GLU A 354 -1.96 -4.89 20.26
C GLU A 354 -3.25 -5.02 19.47
N LEU A 355 -3.16 -4.94 18.15
CA LEU A 355 -4.26 -5.11 17.22
C LEU A 355 -4.27 -6.58 16.76
N ASN A 356 -5.37 -7.30 16.95
CA ASN A 356 -5.46 -8.75 16.70
C ASN A 356 -5.95 -9.14 15.29
N GLY A 357 -5.74 -8.27 14.29
CA GLY A 357 -6.12 -8.53 12.90
C GLY A 357 -7.53 -8.09 12.50
N LYS A 358 -8.37 -7.61 13.45
CA LYS A 358 -9.72 -7.08 13.15
C LYS A 358 -9.77 -5.61 12.75
N THR A 359 -8.64 -4.92 12.80
CA THR A 359 -8.57 -3.49 12.47
C THR A 359 -8.70 -3.26 10.97
N VAL A 360 -9.55 -2.33 10.58
CA VAL A 360 -9.78 -1.95 9.18
C VAL A 360 -9.65 -0.43 9.02
N PHE A 361 -9.25 0.02 7.83
CA PHE A 361 -9.46 1.41 7.39
C PHE A 361 -10.83 1.51 6.71
N LYS A 362 -11.65 2.46 7.16
CA LYS A 362 -12.98 2.75 6.59
C LYS A 362 -13.16 4.26 6.50
N ASN A 363 -13.53 4.75 5.32
CA ASN A 363 -13.86 6.16 5.10
C ASN A 363 -15.28 6.27 4.55
N GLY A 364 -16.21 6.79 5.35
CA GLY A 364 -17.62 6.94 4.99
C GLY A 364 -18.25 5.61 4.56
N ASN A 365 -18.88 5.61 3.38
CA ASN A 365 -19.56 4.45 2.81
C ASN A 365 -18.64 3.52 2.00
N ALA A 366 -17.32 3.77 1.97
CA ALA A 366 -16.38 2.89 1.28
C ALA A 366 -16.29 1.52 1.96
N SER A 367 -15.99 0.50 1.16
CA SER A 367 -15.70 -0.85 1.64
C SER A 367 -14.54 -0.85 2.62
N GLU A 368 -14.63 -1.67 3.66
CA GLU A 368 -13.59 -1.83 4.68
C GLU A 368 -12.33 -2.45 4.08
N VAL A 369 -11.17 -1.88 4.39
CA VAL A 369 -9.86 -2.42 4.00
C VAL A 369 -9.16 -2.94 5.25
N PRO A 370 -8.92 -4.26 5.39
CA PRO A 370 -8.17 -4.81 6.51
C PRO A 370 -6.78 -4.18 6.66
N LEU A 371 -6.37 -3.87 7.88
CA LEU A 371 -5.03 -3.34 8.17
C LEU A 371 -3.93 -4.40 7.97
N PHE A 372 -4.25 -5.65 8.27
CA PHE A 372 -3.36 -6.81 8.12
C PHE A 372 -3.94 -7.82 7.11
N GLY A 373 -3.06 -8.50 6.36
CA GLY A 373 -3.42 -9.63 5.52
C GLY A 373 -3.62 -10.92 6.34
N GLU A 374 -4.11 -11.98 5.69
CA GLU A 374 -4.33 -13.28 6.34
C GLU A 374 -3.05 -13.91 6.91
N ASP A 375 -1.88 -13.51 6.42
CA ASP A 375 -0.56 -13.93 6.90
C ASP A 375 -0.05 -13.14 8.12
N GLY A 376 -0.85 -12.19 8.63
CA GLY A 376 -0.51 -11.35 9.78
C GLY A 376 0.44 -10.19 9.46
N LYS A 377 0.80 -9.96 8.19
CA LYS A 377 1.58 -8.79 7.77
C LYS A 377 0.66 -7.61 7.43
N VAL A 378 1.20 -6.40 7.32
CA VAL A 378 0.44 -5.23 6.86
C VAL A 378 -0.15 -5.53 5.49
N ASN A 379 -1.43 -5.21 5.29
CA ASN A 379 -2.15 -5.54 4.06
C ASN A 379 -1.41 -4.95 2.84
N PRO A 380 -1.03 -5.78 1.85
CA PRO A 380 -0.22 -5.35 0.71
C PRO A 380 -0.88 -4.29 -0.17
N ASN A 381 -2.21 -4.17 -0.13
CA ASN A 381 -2.95 -3.10 -0.79
C ASN A 381 -2.67 -1.70 -0.18
N LEU A 382 -2.13 -1.65 1.05
CA LEU A 382 -1.73 -0.42 1.73
C LEU A 382 -0.24 -0.09 1.50
N SER A 383 0.61 -1.09 1.21
CA SER A 383 2.07 -0.91 1.16
C SER A 383 2.62 -0.52 -0.23
N ALA A 384 1.96 -0.92 -1.32
CA ALA A 384 2.46 -0.63 -2.68
C ALA A 384 2.48 0.88 -3.00
N ALA A 385 1.48 1.64 -2.54
CA ALA A 385 1.40 3.09 -2.76
C ALA A 385 2.37 3.88 -1.87
N GLN A 386 2.69 3.38 -0.68
CA GLN A 386 3.59 4.04 0.28
C GLN A 386 5.05 3.96 -0.18
N TYR A 387 5.49 2.78 -0.65
CA TYR A 387 6.81 2.62 -1.27
C TYR A 387 6.99 3.55 -2.47
N LEU A 388 5.97 3.65 -3.34
CA LEU A 388 5.98 4.55 -4.49
C LEU A 388 6.03 6.02 -4.08
N MET A 389 5.29 6.43 -3.05
CA MET A 389 5.31 7.80 -2.55
C MET A 389 6.61 8.19 -1.86
N GLU A 390 7.27 7.28 -1.13
CA GLU A 390 8.55 7.56 -0.49
C GLU A 390 9.66 7.77 -1.51
N ILE A 391 9.70 6.96 -2.57
CA ILE A 391 10.66 7.14 -3.67
C ILE A 391 10.40 8.44 -4.44
N LEU A 392 9.13 8.80 -4.69
CA LEU A 392 8.79 10.07 -5.35
C LEU A 392 9.09 11.28 -4.46
N LYS A 393 8.96 11.16 -3.13
CA LYS A 393 9.19 12.25 -2.17
C LYS A 393 10.66 12.46 -1.81
N SER A 394 11.49 11.41 -1.76
CA SER A 394 12.88 11.55 -1.36
C SER A 394 13.70 12.36 -2.37
N MET A 395 13.26 12.44 -3.63
CA MET A 395 14.04 12.98 -4.76
C MET A 395 15.48 12.43 -4.83
N GLU A 396 15.78 11.34 -4.12
CA GLU A 396 17.03 10.63 -4.27
C GLU A 396 16.94 9.94 -5.63
N THR A 397 17.74 10.41 -6.57
CA THR A 397 17.86 9.92 -7.94
C THR A 397 18.34 8.47 -8.06
N VAL A 398 18.40 7.74 -6.93
CA VAL A 398 18.86 6.36 -6.83
C VAL A 398 17.64 5.45 -6.98
N ILE A 399 17.47 4.86 -8.17
CA ILE A 399 16.49 3.80 -8.42
C ILE A 399 17.02 2.49 -7.78
N ASP A 400 17.08 2.44 -6.45
CA ASP A 400 17.60 1.28 -5.70
C ASP A 400 16.56 0.15 -5.56
N GLY A 401 15.32 0.41 -6.01
CA GLY A 401 14.23 -0.57 -6.06
C GLY A 401 14.32 -1.61 -7.18
N GLY A 402 15.36 -1.53 -8.02
CA GLY A 402 15.88 -2.52 -8.98
C GLY A 402 14.92 -3.13 -10.00
N LEU A 403 13.92 -3.89 -9.55
CA LEU A 403 12.99 -4.62 -10.42
C LEU A 403 11.62 -3.95 -10.50
N VAL A 404 11.12 -3.41 -9.39
CA VAL A 404 9.76 -2.88 -9.29
C VAL A 404 9.64 -1.56 -10.04
N MET A 405 10.58 -0.63 -9.80
CA MET A 405 10.61 0.64 -10.51
C MET A 405 10.97 0.48 -11.98
N ALA A 406 11.93 -0.39 -12.31
CA ALA A 406 12.26 -0.71 -13.70
C ALA A 406 11.03 -1.23 -14.45
N GLY A 407 10.21 -2.11 -13.86
CA GLY A 407 8.96 -2.58 -14.45
C GLY A 407 7.83 -1.54 -14.57
N LEU A 408 7.91 -0.42 -13.82
CA LEU A 408 6.96 0.69 -13.87
C LEU A 408 7.31 1.73 -14.95
N ILE A 409 8.60 2.04 -15.11
CA ILE A 409 9.08 3.01 -16.12
C ILE A 409 9.58 2.35 -17.42
N ALA A 410 9.59 1.02 -17.48
CA ALA A 410 9.95 0.25 -18.66
C ALA A 410 8.99 0.50 -19.82
N ALA A 411 9.54 0.50 -21.04
CA ALA A 411 8.71 0.34 -22.23
C ALA A 411 8.21 -1.12 -22.30
N LYS A 412 6.93 -1.28 -22.61
CA LYS A 412 6.28 -2.58 -22.76
C LYS A 412 5.71 -2.76 -24.15
N ASP A 413 5.65 -4.00 -24.61
CA ASP A 413 4.91 -4.36 -25.83
C ASP A 413 3.39 -4.43 -25.58
N GLY A 414 2.63 -4.75 -26.63
CA GLY A 414 1.17 -4.87 -26.57
C GLY A 414 0.66 -5.96 -25.62
N ASP A 415 1.53 -6.92 -25.25
CA ASP A 415 1.24 -8.01 -24.32
C ASP A 415 1.67 -7.68 -22.88
N GLY A 416 2.22 -6.48 -22.65
CA GLY A 416 2.68 -6.02 -21.34
C GLY A 416 4.06 -6.53 -20.94
N ASN A 417 4.82 -7.18 -21.83
CA ASN A 417 6.19 -7.61 -21.55
C ASN A 417 7.15 -6.43 -21.64
N VAL A 418 8.12 -6.35 -20.71
CA VAL A 418 9.15 -5.31 -20.72
C VAL A 418 10.12 -5.53 -21.89
N THR A 419 10.22 -4.53 -22.77
CA THR A 419 11.09 -4.54 -23.95
C THR A 419 12.32 -3.63 -23.78
N SER A 420 12.27 -2.66 -22.87
CA SER A 420 13.43 -1.86 -22.44
C SER A 420 13.25 -1.31 -21.02
N TYR A 421 14.35 -1.10 -20.30
CA TYR A 421 14.33 -0.57 -18.94
C TYR A 421 15.57 0.25 -18.58
N LEU A 422 15.42 1.05 -17.51
CA LEU A 422 16.48 1.71 -16.76
C LEU A 422 16.53 1.09 -15.35
N ASN A 423 17.72 0.80 -14.83
CA ASN A 423 17.91 0.12 -13.56
C ASN A 423 19.07 0.75 -12.76
N GLY A 424 18.86 0.95 -11.45
CA GLY A 424 19.87 1.42 -10.50
C GLY A 424 20.46 0.32 -9.61
N LEU A 425 19.88 -0.89 -9.61
CA LEU A 425 20.34 -2.00 -8.78
C LEU A 425 21.51 -2.72 -9.46
N GLN A 426 22.71 -2.54 -8.90
CA GLN A 426 23.97 -3.13 -9.39
C GLN A 426 23.99 -4.67 -9.36
N GLN A 427 23.06 -5.32 -8.64
CA GLN A 427 22.94 -6.78 -8.58
C GLN A 427 22.33 -7.40 -9.85
N LYS A 428 21.72 -6.59 -10.72
CA LYS A 428 21.20 -6.97 -12.05
C LYS A 428 22.26 -6.69 -13.13
N MET A 429 22.13 -7.35 -14.29
CA MET A 429 23.16 -7.35 -15.33
C MET A 429 23.50 -5.95 -15.89
N TYR A 430 22.51 -5.07 -16.12
CA TYR A 430 22.71 -3.83 -16.88
C TYR A 430 22.01 -2.61 -16.25
N ALA A 431 22.57 -1.43 -16.48
CA ALA A 431 22.03 -0.13 -16.07
C ALA A 431 20.94 0.36 -17.03
N LEU A 432 21.14 0.12 -18.34
CA LEU A 432 20.15 0.37 -19.39
C LEU A 432 20.07 -0.87 -20.28
N ALA A 433 18.87 -1.27 -20.69
CA ALA A 433 18.70 -2.41 -21.59
C ALA A 433 17.52 -2.21 -22.56
N ALA A 434 17.66 -2.72 -23.79
CA ALA A 434 16.65 -2.71 -24.84
C ALA A 434 16.66 -4.04 -25.63
N GLY A 435 15.52 -4.37 -26.23
CA GLY A 435 15.28 -5.69 -26.81
C GLY A 435 15.28 -6.78 -25.73
N VAL A 436 14.73 -6.45 -24.57
CA VAL A 436 14.69 -7.32 -23.39
C VAL A 436 13.68 -8.45 -23.61
N LYS A 437 14.04 -9.66 -23.20
CA LYS A 437 13.14 -10.81 -23.10
C LYS A 437 13.28 -11.45 -21.72
N ASN A 438 12.20 -12.02 -21.21
CA ASN A 438 12.18 -12.69 -19.90
C ASN A 438 12.61 -11.77 -18.74
N PHE A 439 12.19 -10.49 -18.78
CA PHE A 439 12.51 -9.51 -17.75
C PHE A 439 12.22 -10.03 -16.33
N GLY A 440 13.19 -9.89 -15.43
CA GLY A 440 13.07 -10.33 -14.04
C GLY A 440 13.30 -11.82 -13.79
N LYS A 441 13.51 -12.62 -14.83
CA LYS A 441 13.78 -14.07 -14.71
C LYS A 441 15.28 -14.37 -14.76
N THR A 442 15.66 -15.61 -14.43
CA THR A 442 17.07 -16.07 -14.48
C THR A 442 17.62 -16.17 -15.91
N ASP A 443 16.74 -16.28 -16.90
CA ASP A 443 17.03 -16.36 -18.33
C ASP A 443 16.73 -15.03 -19.06
N GLU A 444 16.81 -13.90 -18.35
CA GLU A 444 16.69 -12.57 -18.96
C GLU A 444 17.78 -12.36 -20.01
N THR A 445 17.38 -11.89 -21.19
CA THR A 445 18.31 -11.53 -22.27
C THR A 445 18.04 -10.11 -22.76
N SER A 446 19.07 -9.46 -23.29
CA SER A 446 18.97 -8.14 -23.92
C SER A 446 19.76 -8.10 -25.23
N MET A 447 19.22 -7.39 -26.22
CA MET A 447 19.90 -7.17 -27.51
C MET A 447 20.89 -6.01 -27.44
N SER A 448 20.55 -4.97 -26.68
CA SER A 448 21.41 -3.81 -26.45
C SER A 448 21.36 -3.40 -24.99
N HIS A 449 22.51 -3.01 -24.43
CA HIS A 449 22.61 -2.62 -23.03
C HIS A 449 23.83 -1.75 -22.75
N ILE A 450 23.79 -1.06 -21.60
CA ILE A 450 24.92 -0.35 -20.99
C ILE A 450 25.07 -0.89 -19.56
N GLY A 451 26.27 -1.36 -19.22
CA GLY A 451 26.67 -1.79 -17.89
C GLY A 451 26.97 -0.60 -16.97
N PHE A 452 26.96 -0.84 -15.66
CA PHE A 452 27.27 0.19 -14.66
C PHE A 452 28.73 0.67 -14.69
N ASP A 453 29.63 -0.12 -15.29
CA ASP A 453 31.05 0.19 -15.49
C ASP A 453 31.32 0.94 -16.81
N GLY A 454 30.28 1.32 -17.54
CA GLY A 454 30.39 2.00 -18.84
C GLY A 454 30.60 1.06 -20.03
N SER A 455 30.73 -0.25 -19.80
CA SER A 455 30.67 -1.23 -20.90
C SER A 455 29.32 -1.16 -21.60
N ALA A 456 29.26 -1.46 -22.89
CA ALA A 456 28.01 -1.42 -23.64
C ALA A 456 27.98 -2.46 -24.76
N LYS A 457 26.77 -2.84 -25.16
CA LYS A 457 26.52 -3.65 -26.34
C LYS A 457 25.35 -3.07 -27.10
N PHE A 458 25.51 -2.88 -28.40
CA PHE A 458 24.46 -2.45 -29.32
C PHE A 458 24.39 -3.47 -30.47
N GLY A 459 23.58 -4.52 -30.28
CA GLY A 459 23.58 -5.66 -31.19
C GLY A 459 24.92 -6.40 -31.17
N HIS A 460 25.66 -6.35 -32.27
CA HIS A 460 27.00 -6.95 -32.39
C HIS A 460 28.14 -5.99 -32.00
N LEU A 461 27.87 -4.68 -31.88
CA LEU A 461 28.86 -3.71 -31.46
C LEU A 461 29.02 -3.78 -29.95
N GLY A 462 30.23 -4.07 -29.47
CA GLY A 462 30.60 -4.08 -28.06
C GLY A 462 31.57 -2.94 -27.74
N ILE A 463 31.38 -2.33 -26.58
CA ILE A 463 32.29 -1.39 -25.94
C ILE A 463 32.68 -2.02 -24.61
N ALA A 464 33.96 -2.33 -24.43
CA ALA A 464 34.48 -2.82 -23.16
C ALA A 464 34.62 -1.66 -22.16
N SER A 465 34.71 -1.97 -20.86
CA SER A 465 34.84 -0.95 -19.81
C SER A 465 36.17 -0.18 -19.84
N ASP A 466 37.17 -0.70 -20.55
CA ASP A 466 38.44 0.00 -20.87
C ASP A 466 38.36 0.87 -22.13
N GLY A 467 37.19 0.96 -22.78
CA GLY A 467 36.94 1.76 -23.98
C GLY A 467 37.25 1.07 -25.30
N ARG A 468 37.69 -0.20 -25.30
CA ARG A 468 37.88 -0.96 -26.55
C ARG A 468 36.55 -1.17 -27.27
N VAL A 469 36.54 -0.93 -28.58
CA VAL A 469 35.36 -1.12 -29.43
C VAL A 469 35.54 -2.34 -30.29
N SER A 470 34.57 -3.24 -30.28
CA SER A 470 34.61 -4.46 -31.08
C SER A 470 33.29 -4.73 -31.77
N ILE A 471 33.33 -5.46 -32.89
CA ILE A 471 32.16 -6.11 -33.46
C ILE A 471 32.34 -7.60 -33.21
N ILE A 472 31.46 -8.14 -32.37
CA ILE A 472 31.52 -9.52 -31.89
C ILE A 472 30.46 -10.33 -32.63
N ASP A 473 30.86 -11.46 -33.20
CA ASP A 473 29.94 -12.36 -33.88
C ASP A 473 29.08 -13.19 -32.90
N LYS A 474 28.26 -14.08 -33.44
CA LYS A 474 27.40 -14.99 -32.67
C LYS A 474 28.16 -15.95 -31.75
N ASP A 475 29.43 -16.24 -32.06
CA ASP A 475 30.29 -17.17 -31.33
C ASP A 475 31.20 -16.44 -30.33
N SER A 476 30.88 -15.18 -30.02
CA SER A 476 31.63 -14.31 -29.12
C SER A 476 33.06 -14.00 -29.58
N LYS A 477 33.34 -14.06 -30.89
CA LYS A 477 34.64 -13.72 -31.46
C LYS A 477 34.66 -12.28 -31.98
N PRO A 478 35.69 -11.48 -31.62
CA PRO A 478 35.84 -10.13 -32.16
C PRO A 478 36.31 -10.21 -33.62
N ARG A 479 35.48 -9.72 -34.54
CA ARG A 479 35.75 -9.66 -35.99
C ARG A 479 36.30 -8.30 -36.41
N ILE A 480 35.89 -7.25 -35.73
CA ILE A 480 36.56 -5.94 -35.78
C ILE A 480 36.93 -5.61 -34.35
N ASN A 481 38.17 -5.21 -34.11
CA ASN A 481 38.64 -4.82 -32.80
C ASN A 481 39.45 -3.52 -32.92
N ILE A 482 39.03 -2.50 -32.18
CA ILE A 482 39.67 -1.20 -32.11
C ILE A 482 40.07 -0.99 -30.66
N THR A 483 41.38 -0.92 -30.42
CA THR A 483 41.94 -0.81 -29.08
C THR A 483 42.92 0.36 -28.99
N PRO A 484 42.92 1.11 -27.87
CA PRO A 484 43.98 2.07 -27.60
C PRO A 484 45.29 1.39 -27.19
N ASP A 485 45.27 0.08 -26.93
CA ASP A 485 46.44 -0.75 -26.59
C ASP A 485 47.17 -1.27 -27.85
N GLU A 486 48.23 -2.05 -27.64
CA GLU A 486 49.03 -2.67 -28.70
C GLU A 486 48.30 -3.85 -29.38
N LEU A 487 48.70 -4.14 -30.62
CA LEU A 487 48.36 -5.42 -31.27
C LEU A 487 48.87 -6.57 -30.39
N PRO A 488 48.04 -7.59 -30.13
CA PRO A 488 48.47 -8.79 -29.42
C PRO A 488 49.68 -9.45 -30.11
N GLU A 489 50.49 -10.18 -29.35
CA GLU A 489 51.50 -11.07 -29.90
C GLU A 489 50.89 -12.07 -30.90
N ASP A 490 51.68 -12.55 -31.85
CA ASP A 490 51.23 -13.34 -33.00
C ASP A 490 50.37 -14.55 -32.59
N ALA A 491 50.79 -15.30 -31.57
CA ALA A 491 50.04 -16.45 -31.08
C ALA A 491 48.65 -16.09 -30.54
N SER A 492 48.48 -14.88 -29.99
CA SER A 492 47.21 -14.38 -29.48
C SER A 492 46.38 -13.70 -30.58
N LEU A 493 47.04 -13.02 -31.51
CA LEU A 493 46.42 -12.40 -32.68
C LEU A 493 45.74 -13.45 -33.57
N LEU A 494 46.39 -14.61 -33.77
CA LEU A 494 45.88 -15.66 -34.65
C LEU A 494 44.77 -16.51 -34.01
N LYS A 495 44.58 -16.46 -32.69
CA LYS A 495 43.48 -17.16 -31.99
C LYS A 495 42.09 -16.59 -32.29
N THR A 496 42.00 -15.39 -32.87
CA THR A 496 40.72 -14.79 -33.26
C THR A 496 40.11 -15.47 -34.48
N ALA A 497 40.91 -16.23 -35.23
CA ALA A 497 40.47 -16.96 -36.40
C ALA A 497 39.79 -18.30 -36.10
N ASP A 498 38.93 -18.72 -37.01
CA ASP A 498 38.36 -20.06 -37.10
C ASP A 498 39.42 -21.05 -37.57
N SER A 499 39.37 -22.23 -36.95
CA SER A 499 40.24 -23.36 -37.29
C SER A 499 39.57 -24.25 -38.31
N ASP A 500 40.37 -24.78 -39.23
CA ASP A 500 39.92 -25.75 -40.23
C ASP A 500 39.22 -26.96 -39.54
N ARG A 501 38.21 -27.54 -40.21
CA ARG A 501 37.41 -28.64 -39.66
C ARG A 501 37.32 -29.79 -40.64
N ASP A 502 37.45 -31.01 -40.12
CA ASP A 502 37.28 -32.23 -40.89
C ASP A 502 35.94 -32.89 -40.56
N TRP A 503 35.22 -33.30 -41.61
CA TRP A 503 33.98 -34.07 -41.49
C TRP A 503 34.17 -35.43 -42.13
N ALA A 504 34.28 -36.47 -41.30
CA ALA A 504 34.21 -37.85 -41.77
C ALA A 504 32.76 -38.16 -42.15
N LEU A 505 32.50 -38.37 -43.43
CA LEU A 505 31.18 -38.69 -43.94
C LEU A 505 31.02 -40.21 -44.14
N PRO A 506 29.80 -40.75 -44.06
CA PRO A 506 29.55 -42.14 -44.38
C PRO A 506 29.95 -42.47 -45.82
N ASN A 507 30.42 -43.71 -46.03
CA ASN A 507 30.63 -44.24 -47.37
C ASN A 507 29.32 -44.16 -48.18
N ILE A 508 29.43 -43.82 -49.46
CA ILE A 508 28.30 -43.83 -50.37
C ILE A 508 28.42 -45.06 -51.25
N THR A 509 27.47 -45.97 -51.13
CA THR A 509 27.38 -47.17 -51.96
C THR A 509 26.12 -47.11 -52.80
N MET A 510 26.24 -47.49 -54.06
CA MET A 510 25.12 -47.62 -54.98
C MET A 510 25.27 -48.92 -55.77
N GLN A 511 24.25 -49.77 -55.69
CA GLN A 511 24.22 -51.12 -56.28
C GLN A 511 23.08 -51.24 -57.29
N GLU A 512 23.19 -52.17 -58.22
CA GLU A 512 22.25 -52.33 -59.34
C GLU A 512 20.78 -52.53 -58.92
N ALA A 513 20.53 -53.06 -57.73
CA ALA A 513 19.17 -53.20 -57.19
C ALA A 513 18.50 -51.87 -56.84
N GLU A 514 19.25 -50.76 -56.86
CA GLU A 514 18.76 -49.40 -56.59
C GLU A 514 18.39 -48.68 -57.90
N ASN A 515 17.54 -47.65 -57.82
CA ASN A 515 17.17 -46.83 -58.98
C ASN A 515 18.43 -46.13 -59.56
N TRP A 516 18.98 -46.69 -60.65
CA TRP A 516 20.23 -46.25 -61.26
C TRP A 516 20.13 -44.89 -61.96
N ASP A 517 18.92 -44.38 -62.20
CA ASP A 517 18.70 -43.01 -62.69
C ASP A 517 18.52 -42.01 -61.53
N GLY A 518 18.60 -42.49 -60.28
CA GLY A 518 18.42 -41.72 -59.06
C GLY A 518 19.75 -41.24 -58.46
N ARG A 519 19.73 -40.03 -57.89
CA ARG A 519 20.86 -39.48 -57.14
C ARG A 519 20.97 -40.15 -55.76
N LYS A 520 22.18 -40.55 -55.36
CA LYS A 520 22.44 -41.03 -53.99
C LYS A 520 22.90 -39.87 -53.11
N ILE A 521 22.19 -39.65 -52.01
CA ILE A 521 22.50 -38.59 -51.04
C ILE A 521 23.41 -39.19 -49.95
N GLY A 522 24.59 -38.59 -49.77
CA GLY A 522 25.54 -38.92 -48.73
C GLY A 522 25.33 -38.13 -47.44
N GLY A 523 26.38 -38.12 -46.59
CA GLY A 523 26.40 -37.35 -45.35
C GLY A 523 26.37 -35.83 -45.56
N PHE A 524 26.08 -35.11 -44.46
CA PHE A 524 26.10 -33.65 -44.43
C PHE A 524 27.36 -33.10 -43.77
N PHE A 525 27.74 -31.89 -44.13
CA PHE A 525 28.76 -31.09 -43.46
C PHE A 525 28.33 -29.61 -43.45
N GLU A 526 29.00 -28.79 -42.65
CA GLU A 526 28.65 -27.37 -42.49
C GLU A 526 29.83 -26.45 -42.80
N THR A 527 29.52 -25.33 -43.44
CA THR A 527 30.40 -24.16 -43.59
C THR A 527 29.79 -23.00 -42.80
N TYR A 528 30.55 -22.41 -41.88
CA TYR A 528 30.04 -21.34 -41.00
C TYR A 528 30.24 -19.93 -41.56
N HIS A 529 31.03 -19.80 -42.62
CA HIS A 529 31.39 -18.53 -43.23
C HIS A 529 31.26 -18.62 -44.75
N ASP A 530 31.07 -17.46 -45.37
CA ASP A 530 31.13 -17.39 -46.83
C ASP A 530 32.57 -17.58 -47.31
N HIS A 531 32.71 -18.11 -48.52
CA HIS A 531 33.99 -18.38 -49.15
C HIS A 531 34.85 -19.44 -48.45
N CYS A 532 34.28 -20.41 -47.72
CA CYS A 532 35.03 -21.55 -47.19
C CYS A 532 35.59 -22.42 -48.34
N ALA A 533 36.88 -22.76 -48.29
CA ALA A 533 37.47 -23.74 -49.19
C ALA A 533 37.20 -25.15 -48.66
N VAL A 534 36.42 -25.94 -49.40
CA VAL A 534 36.02 -27.30 -48.99
C VAL A 534 36.67 -28.31 -49.91
N THR A 535 37.51 -29.17 -49.34
CA THR A 535 38.21 -30.25 -50.04
C THR A 535 37.54 -31.58 -49.72
N LEU A 536 36.94 -32.21 -50.72
CA LEU A 536 36.51 -33.60 -50.66
C LEU A 536 37.70 -34.52 -50.88
N THR A 537 37.91 -35.46 -49.96
CA THR A 537 38.82 -36.60 -50.12
C THR A 537 38.09 -37.93 -49.93
N GLY A 538 38.58 -38.97 -50.60
CA GLY A 538 38.06 -40.33 -50.48
C GLY A 538 38.53 -41.22 -51.62
N THR A 539 38.17 -42.49 -51.57
CA THR A 539 38.51 -43.47 -52.61
C THR A 539 37.25 -43.93 -53.31
N LEU A 540 37.18 -43.77 -54.62
CA LEU A 540 36.06 -44.22 -55.43
C LEU A 540 36.41 -45.53 -56.12
N ARG A 541 35.53 -46.53 -56.01
CA ARG A 541 35.63 -47.82 -56.72
C ARG A 541 34.35 -48.07 -57.51
N MET A 542 34.49 -48.35 -58.79
CA MET A 542 33.40 -48.54 -59.74
C MET A 542 33.57 -49.88 -60.42
N THR A 543 32.61 -50.78 -60.25
CA THR A 543 32.66 -52.14 -60.79
C THR A 543 31.40 -52.45 -61.56
N SER A 544 31.55 -53.06 -62.73
CA SER A 544 30.46 -53.64 -63.52
C SER A 544 30.84 -55.03 -64.04
N ILE A 545 29.84 -55.84 -64.36
CA ILE A 545 29.98 -57.10 -65.08
C ILE A 545 29.55 -56.90 -66.53
N ILE A 546 30.36 -57.34 -67.49
CA ILE A 546 30.06 -57.29 -68.91
C ILE A 546 28.88 -58.21 -69.21
N ASN A 547 27.92 -57.74 -70.02
CA ASN A 547 26.81 -58.58 -70.42
C ASN A 547 27.30 -59.79 -71.24
N SER A 548 26.87 -60.99 -70.84
CA SER A 548 27.34 -62.25 -71.43
C SER A 548 26.91 -62.46 -72.89
N ASP A 549 25.89 -61.73 -73.34
CA ASP A 549 25.38 -61.72 -74.72
C ASP A 549 26.17 -60.77 -75.65
N LEU A 550 27.13 -60.00 -75.12
CA LEU A 550 27.99 -59.12 -75.93
C LEU A 550 29.05 -59.95 -76.69
N GLY A 551 28.74 -60.28 -77.95
CA GLY A 551 29.62 -61.04 -78.86
C GLY A 551 30.91 -60.30 -79.24
N TYR A 552 30.83 -59.19 -79.96
CA TYR A 552 31.97 -58.29 -80.23
C TYR A 552 31.50 -56.84 -80.12
N GLY A 553 32.18 -56.04 -79.30
CA GLY A 553 31.80 -54.65 -79.09
C GLY A 553 32.63 -53.94 -78.02
N ILE A 554 32.12 -52.79 -77.58
CA ILE A 554 32.73 -51.99 -76.50
C ILE A 554 31.76 -51.97 -75.34
N ALA A 555 32.18 -52.50 -74.19
CA ALA A 555 31.47 -52.33 -72.93
C ALA A 555 32.05 -51.13 -72.17
N GLN A 556 31.18 -50.30 -71.60
CA GLN A 556 31.55 -49.14 -70.81
C GLN A 556 31.16 -49.38 -69.36
N ASN A 557 32.12 -49.20 -68.45
CA ASN A 557 31.90 -49.30 -67.03
C ASN A 557 30.94 -48.20 -66.54
N VAL A 558 30.39 -48.41 -65.35
CA VAL A 558 29.65 -47.38 -64.62
C VAL A 558 30.53 -46.17 -64.30
N ALA A 559 29.89 -45.02 -64.15
CA ALA A 559 30.54 -43.78 -63.76
C ALA A 559 29.68 -43.02 -62.76
N CYS A 560 30.21 -41.96 -62.18
CA CYS A 560 29.41 -41.01 -61.42
C CYS A 560 29.94 -39.58 -61.48
N VAL A 561 29.03 -38.64 -61.24
CA VAL A 561 29.34 -37.26 -60.88
C VAL A 561 29.25 -37.11 -59.37
N LEU A 562 30.28 -36.52 -58.77
CA LEU A 562 30.22 -36.05 -57.39
C LEU A 562 29.82 -34.57 -57.37
N LYS A 563 28.85 -34.24 -56.52
CA LYS A 563 28.26 -32.91 -56.39
C LYS A 563 28.10 -32.55 -54.92
N ILE A 564 28.02 -31.26 -54.63
CA ILE A 564 27.64 -30.75 -53.31
C ILE A 564 26.36 -29.94 -53.46
N MET A 565 25.38 -30.17 -52.59
CA MET A 565 24.06 -29.52 -52.65
C MET A 565 23.60 -29.00 -51.28
N THR A 566 22.82 -27.92 -51.25
CA THR A 566 22.22 -27.39 -50.02
C THR A 566 21.16 -28.33 -49.43
N ASP A 567 21.15 -28.52 -48.11
CA ASP A 567 20.23 -29.42 -47.38
C ASP A 567 18.74 -28.99 -47.48
N VAL A 568 18.46 -27.68 -47.58
CA VAL A 568 17.11 -27.15 -47.27
C VAL A 568 16.18 -27.00 -48.48
N THR A 569 16.68 -27.03 -49.73
CA THR A 569 15.82 -26.82 -50.92
C THR A 569 16.45 -27.20 -52.25
N TYR A 570 17.62 -27.85 -52.27
CA TYR A 570 18.41 -28.10 -53.49
C TYR A 570 18.63 -26.84 -54.37
N SER A 571 18.65 -25.65 -53.77
CA SER A 571 18.68 -24.37 -54.50
C SER A 571 20.06 -24.02 -55.07
N ALA A 572 21.14 -24.59 -54.52
CA ALA A 572 22.49 -24.46 -55.06
C ALA A 572 23.17 -25.83 -55.18
N GLU A 573 23.80 -26.06 -56.34
CA GLU A 573 24.52 -27.28 -56.70
C GLU A 573 25.92 -26.89 -57.18
N TYR A 574 26.94 -27.54 -56.62
CA TYR A 574 28.33 -27.37 -57.01
C TYR A 574 28.86 -28.69 -57.58
N TYR A 575 29.20 -28.66 -58.86
CA TYR A 575 29.86 -29.77 -59.54
C TYR A 575 31.29 -29.92 -59.01
N LEU A 576 31.65 -31.11 -58.52
CA LEU A 576 33.03 -31.40 -58.13
C LEU A 576 33.80 -31.98 -59.32
N ARG A 577 33.45 -33.20 -59.71
CA ARG A 577 34.13 -33.93 -60.78
C ARG A 577 33.34 -35.18 -61.22
N TYR A 578 33.54 -35.59 -62.47
CA TYR A 578 33.07 -36.86 -63.04
C TYR A 578 34.19 -37.91 -62.97
N TYR A 579 33.84 -39.13 -62.62
CA TYR A 579 34.76 -40.26 -62.48
C TYR A 579 34.20 -41.52 -63.15
N GLY A 580 35.10 -42.36 -63.70
CA GLY A 580 34.77 -43.63 -64.32
C GLY A 580 34.42 -43.53 -65.80
N GLY A 581 33.70 -44.53 -66.31
CA GLY A 581 33.27 -44.59 -67.71
C GLY A 581 34.32 -45.19 -68.63
N GLY A 582 35.30 -45.90 -68.07
CA GLY A 582 36.30 -46.65 -68.82
C GLY A 582 35.64 -47.64 -69.77
N SER A 583 36.18 -47.72 -70.99
CA SER A 583 35.63 -48.56 -72.04
C SER A 583 36.60 -49.68 -72.38
N VAL A 584 36.10 -50.89 -72.54
CA VAL A 584 36.91 -52.07 -72.88
C VAL A 584 36.34 -52.78 -74.11
N VAL A 585 37.23 -53.30 -74.94
CA VAL A 585 36.84 -54.15 -76.07
C VAL A 585 36.48 -55.53 -75.53
N VAL A 586 35.33 -56.05 -75.93
CA VAL A 586 34.78 -57.32 -75.47
C VAL A 586 34.70 -58.29 -76.63
N PHE A 587 35.09 -59.54 -76.37
CA PHE A 587 34.85 -60.68 -77.25
C PHE A 587 34.24 -61.84 -76.45
N ASN A 588 33.07 -62.33 -76.87
CA ASN A 588 32.28 -63.38 -76.21
C ASN A 588 32.09 -63.16 -74.70
N GLY A 589 31.66 -61.96 -74.29
CA GLY A 589 31.41 -61.61 -72.89
C GLY A 589 32.67 -61.49 -72.01
N GLN A 590 33.87 -61.46 -72.60
CA GLN A 590 35.15 -61.31 -71.91
C GLN A 590 35.92 -60.08 -72.42
N ALA A 591 36.50 -59.30 -71.50
CA ALA A 591 37.35 -58.17 -71.86
C ALA A 591 38.66 -58.63 -72.54
N GLN A 592 39.10 -57.91 -73.55
CA GLN A 592 40.35 -58.14 -74.26
C GLN A 592 41.39 -57.07 -73.86
N ASN A 593 42.55 -57.49 -73.34
CA ASN A 593 43.72 -56.65 -73.02
C ASN A 593 43.38 -55.29 -72.40
N SER A 594 43.04 -55.27 -71.11
CA SER A 594 42.73 -54.03 -70.39
C SER A 594 43.27 -54.05 -68.97
N ASP A 595 43.86 -52.95 -68.53
CA ASP A 595 44.34 -52.77 -67.15
C ASP A 595 43.20 -52.58 -66.14
N ILE A 596 41.99 -52.28 -66.63
CA ILE A 596 40.79 -52.01 -65.82
C ILE A 596 39.77 -53.16 -65.89
N ALA A 597 40.07 -54.28 -66.56
CA ALA A 597 39.13 -55.39 -66.64
C ALA A 597 39.82 -56.76 -66.48
N SER A 598 39.10 -57.69 -65.84
CA SER A 598 39.55 -59.07 -65.61
C SER A 598 38.39 -60.04 -65.84
N GLY A 599 38.49 -60.84 -66.91
CA GLY A 599 37.40 -61.72 -67.36
C GLY A 599 36.17 -60.92 -67.77
N SER A 600 35.04 -61.19 -67.11
CA SER A 600 33.78 -60.44 -67.30
C SER A 600 33.65 -59.20 -66.41
N TYR A 601 34.63 -58.86 -65.57
CA TYR A 601 34.54 -57.70 -64.67
C TYR A 601 35.31 -56.50 -65.22
N ILE A 602 34.70 -55.31 -65.17
CA ILE A 602 35.39 -54.03 -65.34
C ILE A 602 35.44 -53.35 -63.97
N THR A 603 36.60 -52.90 -63.54
CA THR A 603 36.81 -52.20 -62.27
C THR A 603 37.76 -51.03 -62.43
N GLU A 604 37.28 -49.86 -62.02
CA GLU A 604 38.07 -48.63 -61.94
C GLU A 604 38.18 -48.18 -60.49
N GLN A 605 39.33 -47.63 -60.12
CA GLN A 605 39.58 -47.04 -58.83
C GLN A 605 40.23 -45.67 -58.99
N ALA A 606 39.74 -44.67 -58.27
CA ALA A 606 40.26 -43.30 -58.29
C ALA A 606 40.35 -42.72 -56.89
N GLU A 607 41.45 -42.03 -56.60
CA GLU A 607 41.56 -41.16 -55.43
C GLU A 607 40.86 -39.83 -55.73
N VAL A 608 39.91 -39.47 -54.88
CA VAL A 608 39.17 -38.21 -54.97
C VAL A 608 39.92 -37.18 -54.13
N SER A 609 40.28 -36.05 -54.75
CA SER A 609 40.78 -34.85 -54.08
C SER A 609 40.36 -33.64 -54.89
N VAL A 610 39.27 -32.98 -54.47
CA VAL A 610 38.69 -31.85 -55.20
C VAL A 610 38.33 -30.76 -54.21
N THR A 611 38.71 -29.53 -54.51
CA THR A 611 38.41 -28.35 -53.68
C THR A 611 37.42 -27.42 -54.38
N VAL A 612 36.43 -26.94 -53.65
CA VAL A 612 35.45 -25.95 -54.10
C VAL A 612 35.28 -24.85 -53.06
N ILE A 613 34.89 -23.65 -53.49
CA ILE A 613 34.56 -22.55 -52.57
C ILE A 613 33.05 -22.53 -52.35
N LEU A 614 32.62 -22.66 -51.09
CA LEU A 614 31.20 -22.67 -50.72
C LEU A 614 30.84 -21.48 -49.83
N PRO A 615 29.63 -20.91 -49.96
CA PRO A 615 29.10 -19.95 -48.99
C PRO A 615 28.73 -20.64 -47.67
N ALA A 616 28.37 -19.86 -46.65
CA ALA A 616 27.91 -20.38 -45.37
C ALA A 616 26.63 -21.22 -45.56
N GLY A 617 26.57 -22.41 -44.96
CA GLY A 617 25.40 -23.27 -45.06
C GLY A 617 25.64 -24.72 -44.65
N ARG A 618 24.54 -25.48 -44.71
CA ARG A 618 24.55 -26.93 -44.51
C ARG A 618 24.46 -27.64 -45.85
N TRP A 619 25.43 -28.49 -46.13
CA TRP A 619 25.67 -29.08 -47.43
C TRP A 619 25.66 -30.60 -47.36
N ARG A 620 25.28 -31.26 -48.46
CA ARG A 620 25.34 -32.71 -48.64
C ARG A 620 26.20 -33.08 -49.81
N LEU A 621 26.98 -34.15 -49.65
CA LEU A 621 27.60 -34.83 -50.78
C LEU A 621 26.54 -35.63 -51.53
N VAL A 622 26.52 -35.51 -52.85
CA VAL A 622 25.61 -36.23 -53.73
C VAL A 622 26.44 -36.97 -54.78
N MET A 623 26.09 -38.23 -55.01
CA MET A 623 26.64 -39.04 -56.09
C MET A 623 25.53 -39.30 -57.10
N GLU A 624 25.70 -38.79 -58.31
CA GLU A 624 24.79 -39.02 -59.42
C GLU A 624 25.43 -40.03 -60.37
N PRO A 625 24.86 -41.23 -60.50
CA PRO A 625 25.45 -42.29 -61.30
C PRO A 625 25.19 -42.14 -62.81
N ASP A 626 26.01 -42.83 -63.59
CA ASP A 626 25.81 -43.11 -65.00
C ASP A 626 25.81 -44.64 -65.20
N GLY A 627 24.86 -45.13 -65.99
CA GLY A 627 24.54 -46.54 -66.26
C GLY A 627 25.70 -47.40 -66.74
N GLY A 628 26.67 -46.79 -67.41
CA GLY A 628 27.55 -47.54 -68.31
C GLY A 628 26.77 -48.13 -69.49
N ARG A 629 27.46 -48.89 -70.34
CA ARG A 629 26.88 -49.43 -71.59
C ARG A 629 27.29 -50.89 -71.79
N PHE A 630 26.32 -51.76 -72.07
CA PHE A 630 26.50 -53.20 -72.24
C PHE A 630 27.14 -53.92 -71.03
N VAL A 631 26.79 -53.44 -69.84
CA VAL A 631 27.19 -54.01 -68.55
C VAL A 631 25.96 -54.21 -67.66
N GLY A 632 26.02 -55.22 -66.80
CA GLY A 632 25.13 -55.51 -65.68
C GLY A 632 25.94 -55.60 -64.38
N TYR A 633 25.31 -55.95 -63.26
CA TYR A 633 25.87 -55.88 -61.90
C TYR A 633 26.73 -54.63 -61.67
N ARG A 634 26.05 -53.51 -61.56
CA ARG A 634 26.63 -52.18 -61.44
C ARG A 634 26.82 -51.83 -59.96
N ASN A 635 28.02 -51.42 -59.57
CA ASN A 635 28.34 -51.06 -58.18
C ASN A 635 29.33 -49.89 -58.11
N ILE A 636 28.95 -48.82 -57.41
CA ILE A 636 29.82 -47.67 -57.14
C ILE A 636 29.93 -47.51 -55.62
N VAL A 637 31.17 -47.46 -55.12
CA VAL A 637 31.47 -47.25 -53.70
C VAL A 637 32.45 -46.09 -53.58
N LEU A 638 32.02 -45.01 -52.93
CA LEU A 638 32.89 -43.97 -52.43
C LEU A 638 33.16 -44.24 -50.95
N SER A 639 34.40 -44.57 -50.61
CA SER A 639 34.85 -44.89 -49.25
C SER A 639 35.85 -43.87 -48.70
N ASN A 640 36.09 -43.91 -47.38
CA ASN A 640 37.02 -43.00 -46.69
C ASN A 640 36.68 -41.52 -46.93
N VAL A 641 35.39 -41.21 -46.96
CA VAL A 641 34.90 -39.89 -47.37
C VAL A 641 35.17 -38.88 -46.28
N ASN A 642 35.93 -37.84 -46.60
CA ASN A 642 36.20 -36.75 -45.70
C ASN A 642 36.02 -35.40 -46.41
N MET A 643 35.33 -34.48 -45.75
CA MET A 643 35.25 -33.08 -46.16
C MET A 643 36.13 -32.23 -45.24
N HIS A 644 37.24 -31.74 -45.75
CA HIS A 644 38.07 -30.76 -45.08
C HIS A 644 37.57 -29.35 -45.41
N VAL A 645 37.03 -28.65 -44.42
CA VAL A 645 36.56 -27.27 -44.52
C VAL A 645 37.66 -26.35 -44.00
N SER A 646 38.30 -25.63 -44.92
CA SER A 646 39.29 -24.61 -44.61
C SER A 646 38.71 -23.21 -44.64
N TYR A 647 39.09 -22.41 -43.64
CA TYR A 647 38.63 -21.02 -43.50
C TYR A 647 39.67 -20.00 -43.96
N LYS A 648 40.73 -20.44 -44.64
CA LYS A 648 41.83 -19.58 -45.14
C LYS A 648 41.40 -18.53 -46.15
N SER A 649 40.25 -18.71 -46.79
CA SER A 649 39.70 -17.81 -47.80
C SER A 649 38.69 -16.85 -47.16
N GLY A 650 39.12 -15.60 -46.96
CA GLY A 650 38.29 -14.53 -46.42
C GLY A 650 38.92 -13.85 -45.20
N MET A 651 38.76 -12.54 -45.08
CA MET A 651 39.21 -11.82 -43.87
C MET A 651 38.29 -12.19 -42.71
N GLN A 652 38.85 -12.78 -41.65
CA GLN A 652 38.12 -13.23 -40.48
C GLN A 652 38.17 -12.25 -39.33
N ALA A 653 39.26 -11.48 -39.20
CA ALA A 653 39.36 -10.43 -38.19
C ALA A 653 40.19 -9.24 -38.68
N LEU A 654 39.77 -8.04 -38.28
CA LEU A 654 40.49 -6.78 -38.47
C LEU A 654 40.78 -6.17 -37.10
N HIS A 655 42.04 -5.88 -36.83
CA HIS A 655 42.50 -5.21 -35.62
C HIS A 655 43.09 -3.84 -35.95
N LEU A 656 42.69 -2.83 -35.19
CA LEU A 656 43.24 -1.48 -35.20
C LEU A 656 43.74 -1.16 -33.79
N ALA A 657 45.02 -0.85 -33.67
CA ALA A 657 45.73 -0.64 -32.40
C ALA A 657 46.67 0.56 -32.52
N HIS A 658 47.17 1.09 -31.39
CA HIS A 658 48.04 2.28 -31.46
C HIS A 658 49.38 2.01 -32.14
N ASN A 659 49.89 0.78 -32.07
CA ASN A 659 51.17 0.39 -32.67
C ASN A 659 51.00 -0.30 -34.04
N GLY A 660 49.78 -0.39 -34.58
CA GLY A 660 49.59 -1.01 -35.88
C GLY A 660 48.18 -1.46 -36.25
N ILE A 661 48.11 -2.19 -37.37
CA ILE A 661 46.86 -2.74 -37.94
C ILE A 661 47.10 -4.19 -38.37
N ALA A 662 46.11 -5.07 -38.18
CA ALA A 662 46.22 -6.47 -38.59
C ALA A 662 44.97 -6.97 -39.29
N SER A 663 45.16 -7.65 -40.42
CA SER A 663 44.13 -8.43 -41.11
C SER A 663 44.46 -9.91 -40.96
N VAL A 664 43.61 -10.63 -40.23
CA VAL A 664 43.76 -12.06 -39.97
C VAL A 664 42.77 -12.82 -40.85
N GLN A 665 43.28 -13.69 -41.72
CA GLN A 665 42.45 -14.51 -42.62
C GLN A 665 42.24 -15.91 -42.05
N SER A 666 43.19 -16.45 -41.29
CA SER A 666 43.02 -17.71 -40.56
C SER A 666 44.05 -17.84 -39.44
N ALA A 667 43.97 -18.91 -38.64
CA ALA A 667 45.00 -19.24 -37.65
C ALA A 667 46.39 -19.48 -38.28
N ALA A 668 46.44 -19.70 -39.60
CA ALA A 668 47.67 -19.94 -40.36
C ALA A 668 48.02 -18.81 -41.35
N GLN A 669 47.25 -17.71 -41.40
CA GLN A 669 47.40 -16.65 -42.40
C GLN A 669 47.00 -15.29 -41.83
N ALA A 670 47.94 -14.34 -41.82
CA ALA A 670 47.69 -12.96 -41.44
C ALA A 670 48.65 -11.99 -42.16
N ALA A 671 48.21 -10.75 -42.35
CA ALA A 671 49.04 -9.63 -42.77
C ALA A 671 48.82 -8.47 -41.81
N TYR A 672 49.90 -7.92 -41.26
CA TYR A 672 49.80 -6.85 -40.26
C TYR A 672 50.98 -5.88 -40.33
N ILE A 673 50.76 -4.66 -39.89
CA ILE A 673 51.79 -3.68 -39.60
C ILE A 673 51.89 -3.60 -38.08
N ARG A 674 53.08 -3.80 -37.52
CA ARG A 674 53.36 -3.61 -36.08
C ARG A 674 54.66 -2.83 -35.93
N ASP A 675 54.64 -1.76 -35.15
CA ASP A 675 55.81 -0.89 -34.90
C ASP A 675 56.47 -0.40 -36.20
N GLY A 676 55.63 -0.05 -37.18
CA GLY A 676 56.07 0.44 -38.50
C GLY A 676 56.61 -0.65 -39.45
N LYS A 677 56.58 -1.93 -39.09
CA LYS A 677 57.06 -3.04 -39.93
C LYS A 677 55.89 -3.81 -40.54
N LEU A 678 55.95 -4.05 -41.85
CA LEU A 678 55.04 -4.98 -42.52
C LEU A 678 55.45 -6.42 -42.22
N CYS A 679 54.55 -7.17 -41.62
CA CYS A 679 54.68 -8.60 -41.35
C CYS A 679 53.61 -9.35 -42.14
N ALA A 680 54.01 -10.46 -42.75
CA ALA A 680 53.10 -11.40 -43.40
C ALA A 680 53.42 -12.80 -42.88
N PHE A 681 52.38 -13.51 -42.47
CA PHE A 681 52.45 -14.85 -41.90
C PHE A 681 51.56 -15.79 -42.72
N GLY A 682 52.05 -16.99 -43.00
CA GLY A 682 51.35 -18.01 -43.78
C GLY A 682 51.82 -18.13 -45.23
N ALA A 683 51.04 -18.88 -46.02
CA ALA A 683 51.33 -19.18 -47.41
C ALA A 683 51.27 -17.91 -48.28
N MET A 684 52.42 -17.48 -48.79
CA MET A 684 52.54 -16.31 -49.65
C MET A 684 52.70 -16.72 -51.11
N ASN A 685 51.93 -16.08 -52.01
CA ASN A 685 52.11 -16.23 -53.46
C ASN A 685 53.12 -15.22 -54.05
N ILE A 686 53.78 -14.44 -53.19
CA ILE A 686 54.82 -13.49 -53.59
C ILE A 686 56.18 -14.10 -53.21
N PRO A 687 57.12 -14.25 -54.16
CA PRO A 687 58.47 -14.69 -53.82
C PRO A 687 59.16 -13.62 -52.97
N GLY A 688 59.68 -14.02 -51.80
CA GLY A 688 60.35 -13.15 -50.85
C GLY A 688 61.87 -13.18 -51.01
N ILE A 689 62.53 -12.17 -50.45
CA ILE A 689 63.99 -12.11 -50.32
C ILE A 689 64.36 -13.02 -49.15
N LEU A 690 64.78 -14.25 -49.46
CA LEU A 690 65.16 -15.23 -48.43
C LEU A 690 66.49 -14.86 -47.79
N LEU A 691 67.39 -14.30 -48.60
CA LEU A 691 68.71 -13.88 -48.18
C LEU A 691 69.29 -12.88 -49.19
N ALA A 692 69.88 -11.80 -48.72
CA ALA A 692 70.72 -10.93 -49.53
C ALA A 692 71.93 -10.47 -48.71
N GLY A 693 73.01 -10.11 -49.39
CA GLY A 693 74.19 -9.58 -48.75
C GLY A 693 75.37 -9.40 -49.69
N THR A 694 76.49 -8.96 -49.10
CA THR A 694 77.74 -8.68 -49.82
C THR A 694 78.86 -9.54 -49.27
N VAL A 695 79.65 -10.10 -50.17
CA VAL A 695 80.79 -10.95 -49.89
C VAL A 695 82.04 -10.20 -50.33
N SER A 696 83.00 -10.05 -49.42
CA SER A 696 84.31 -9.56 -49.77
C SER A 696 85.13 -10.60 -50.53
N ARG A 697 86.15 -10.19 -51.28
CA ARG A 697 87.11 -11.09 -51.93
C ARG A 697 87.75 -12.13 -51.00
N GLN A 698 87.85 -11.84 -49.69
CA GLN A 698 88.39 -12.74 -48.66
C GLN A 698 87.36 -13.73 -48.11
N GLY A 699 86.14 -13.76 -48.66
CA GLY A 699 85.07 -14.65 -48.23
C GLY A 699 84.31 -14.19 -46.99
N SER A 700 84.56 -12.99 -46.48
CA SER A 700 83.79 -12.42 -45.36
C SER A 700 82.44 -11.89 -45.83
N LEU A 701 81.37 -12.33 -45.18
CA LEU A 701 79.99 -11.90 -45.43
C LEU A 701 79.66 -10.65 -44.60
N SER A 702 78.99 -9.69 -45.22
CA SER A 702 78.58 -8.41 -44.62
C SER A 702 77.24 -7.93 -45.18
N ASN A 703 76.61 -6.96 -44.52
CA ASN A 703 75.32 -6.39 -44.92
C ASN A 703 74.26 -7.48 -45.22
N GLN A 704 74.19 -8.51 -44.37
CA GLN A 704 73.29 -9.63 -44.55
C GLN A 704 71.90 -9.33 -44.00
N TRP A 705 70.86 -9.62 -44.79
CA TRP A 705 69.46 -9.44 -44.40
C TRP A 705 68.57 -10.47 -45.11
N GLY A 706 67.35 -10.64 -44.61
CA GLY A 706 66.46 -11.75 -44.96
C GLY A 706 66.43 -12.85 -43.90
N GLU A 707 65.41 -13.70 -43.95
CA GLU A 707 65.13 -14.71 -42.92
C GLU A 707 66.27 -15.74 -42.75
N PHE A 708 67.01 -16.03 -43.82
CA PHE A 708 68.08 -17.04 -43.84
C PHE A 708 69.48 -16.42 -43.69
N ALA A 709 69.60 -15.19 -43.19
CA ALA A 709 70.89 -14.53 -42.97
C ALA A 709 71.69 -15.13 -41.80
N GLU A 710 71.01 -15.53 -40.73
CA GLU A 710 71.68 -16.01 -39.53
C GLU A 710 72.49 -17.29 -39.79
N ARG A 711 73.79 -17.25 -39.46
CA ARG A 711 74.76 -18.35 -39.60
C ARG A 711 74.96 -18.86 -41.03
N THR A 712 74.47 -18.16 -42.03
CA THR A 712 74.84 -18.45 -43.42
C THR A 712 76.33 -18.18 -43.60
N SER A 713 77.02 -19.09 -44.29
CA SER A 713 78.44 -19.00 -44.56
C SER A 713 78.69 -19.01 -46.05
N LEU A 714 79.82 -18.43 -46.44
CA LEU A 714 80.29 -18.50 -47.80
C LEU A 714 81.75 -18.92 -47.81
N GLN A 715 82.06 -19.90 -48.65
CA GLN A 715 83.39 -20.48 -48.73
C GLN A 715 83.76 -20.75 -50.19
N TYR A 716 85.05 -20.58 -50.50
CA TYR A 716 85.59 -21.12 -51.74
C TYR A 716 85.63 -22.64 -51.63
N ALA A 717 85.05 -23.32 -52.61
CA ALA A 717 84.99 -24.77 -52.67
C ALA A 717 85.38 -25.25 -54.07
N SER A 718 85.80 -26.51 -54.17
CA SER A 718 85.89 -27.20 -55.45
C SER A 718 84.61 -28.00 -55.67
N SER A 719 83.97 -27.81 -56.82
CA SER A 719 82.75 -28.49 -57.22
C SER A 719 82.92 -29.04 -58.63
N ASN A 720 83.02 -30.37 -58.76
CA ASN A 720 83.32 -31.08 -60.01
C ASN A 720 84.61 -30.60 -60.73
N GLY A 721 85.67 -30.32 -59.97
CA GLY A 721 86.97 -29.88 -60.52
C GLY A 721 87.08 -28.40 -60.87
N LEU A 722 86.03 -27.61 -60.61
CA LEU A 722 86.02 -26.15 -60.80
C LEU A 722 86.02 -25.43 -59.45
N GLN A 723 86.72 -24.30 -59.35
CA GLN A 723 86.57 -23.42 -58.19
C GLN A 723 85.23 -22.68 -58.25
N VAL A 724 84.48 -22.77 -57.16
CA VAL A 724 83.19 -22.09 -56.99
C VAL A 724 83.17 -21.36 -55.66
N ILE A 725 82.32 -20.35 -55.59
CA ILE A 725 81.94 -19.68 -54.37
C ILE A 725 80.64 -20.33 -53.89
N ARG A 726 80.69 -21.05 -52.78
CA ARG A 726 79.53 -21.74 -52.22
C ARG A 726 78.91 -20.92 -51.10
N LEU A 727 77.69 -20.46 -51.32
CA LEU A 727 76.82 -19.93 -50.29
C LEU A 727 76.09 -21.09 -49.61
N THR A 728 76.36 -21.33 -48.33
CA THR A 728 75.77 -22.42 -47.54
C THR A 728 74.76 -21.86 -46.56
N PHE A 729 73.50 -22.27 -46.68
CA PHE A 729 72.43 -21.89 -45.78
C PHE A 729 72.53 -22.72 -44.49
N ASN A 730 72.43 -22.06 -43.34
CA ASN A 730 72.43 -22.75 -42.04
C ASN A 730 71.19 -23.66 -41.87
N LYS A 731 70.06 -23.24 -42.44
CA LYS A 731 68.80 -24.01 -42.47
C LYS A 731 68.42 -24.32 -43.91
N THR A 732 67.81 -25.48 -44.13
CA THR A 732 67.25 -25.87 -45.43
C THR A 732 66.21 -24.86 -45.88
N LEU A 733 66.33 -24.35 -47.12
CA LEU A 733 65.36 -23.43 -47.69
C LEU A 733 63.99 -24.12 -47.90
N PRO A 734 62.87 -23.45 -47.58
CA PRO A 734 61.53 -24.03 -47.65
C PRO A 734 61.08 -24.36 -49.08
N CYS A 735 61.66 -23.67 -50.08
CA CYS A 735 61.40 -23.89 -51.50
C CYS A 735 62.32 -24.95 -52.14
N GLY A 736 63.20 -25.60 -51.38
CA GLY A 736 64.19 -26.53 -51.92
C GLY A 736 65.13 -25.83 -52.90
N ALA A 737 65.38 -26.43 -54.07
CA ALA A 737 66.21 -25.83 -55.14
C ALA A 737 65.46 -24.82 -56.04
N ASN A 738 64.16 -24.59 -55.79
CA ASN A 738 63.27 -23.78 -56.64
C ASN A 738 63.34 -22.27 -56.35
N TYR A 739 64.49 -21.76 -55.92
CA TYR A 739 64.75 -20.32 -55.77
C TYR A 739 65.45 -19.74 -57.01
N VAL A 740 65.38 -18.43 -57.14
CA VAL A 740 66.19 -17.61 -58.04
C VAL A 740 67.37 -17.07 -57.25
N ALA A 741 68.57 -17.12 -57.84
CA ALA A 741 69.75 -16.49 -57.28
C ALA A 741 70.23 -15.42 -58.26
N ILE A 742 70.27 -14.17 -57.81
CA ILE A 742 70.87 -13.05 -58.51
C ILE A 742 72.22 -12.80 -57.87
N VAL A 743 73.26 -12.66 -58.67
CA VAL A 743 74.61 -12.44 -58.18
C VAL A 743 75.34 -11.51 -59.14
N ASN A 744 76.03 -10.52 -58.59
CA ASN A 744 76.84 -9.58 -59.35
C ASN A 744 78.22 -9.45 -58.71
N PRO A 745 79.31 -9.54 -59.49
CA PRO A 745 80.63 -9.11 -59.03
C PRO A 745 80.58 -7.66 -58.52
N ASN A 746 81.05 -7.43 -57.30
CA ASN A 746 81.06 -6.12 -56.64
C ASN A 746 82.39 -5.90 -55.91
N ASP A 747 83.46 -5.67 -56.69
CA ASP A 747 84.80 -5.33 -56.18
C ASP A 747 85.56 -4.55 -57.27
N ASP A 748 86.20 -3.44 -56.90
CA ASP A 748 87.03 -2.58 -57.78
C ASP A 748 88.24 -3.31 -58.39
N THR A 749 88.58 -4.48 -57.84
CA THR A 749 89.67 -5.35 -58.32
C THR A 749 89.18 -6.50 -59.21
N SER A 750 87.88 -6.57 -59.49
CA SER A 750 87.33 -7.55 -60.42
C SER A 750 87.85 -7.27 -61.84
N PRO A 751 88.35 -8.27 -62.59
CA PRO A 751 88.73 -8.09 -63.98
C PRO A 751 87.58 -7.49 -64.80
N TYR A 752 87.89 -6.55 -65.70
CA TYR A 752 86.91 -5.97 -66.60
C TYR A 752 86.15 -7.07 -67.36
N GLY A 753 84.82 -7.01 -67.35
CA GLY A 753 83.98 -7.95 -68.09
C GLY A 753 83.73 -9.30 -67.41
N CYS A 754 83.91 -9.43 -66.09
CA CYS A 754 83.55 -10.66 -65.38
C CYS A 754 82.04 -10.82 -65.14
N MET A 755 81.57 -12.07 -65.13
CA MET A 755 80.18 -12.45 -64.91
C MET A 755 80.10 -13.59 -63.89
N ALA A 756 79.12 -13.52 -62.99
CA ALA A 756 78.82 -14.60 -62.07
C ALA A 756 77.72 -15.51 -62.65
N VAL A 757 77.95 -16.82 -62.60
CA VAL A 757 77.05 -17.85 -63.13
C VAL A 757 76.64 -18.81 -62.02
N VAL A 758 75.35 -19.06 -61.88
CA VAL A 758 74.81 -20.06 -60.95
C VAL A 758 75.09 -21.47 -61.50
N ARG A 759 75.92 -22.25 -60.82
CA ARG A 759 76.31 -23.60 -61.26
C ARG A 759 75.44 -24.70 -60.67
N LYS A 760 75.11 -24.58 -59.39
CA LYS A 760 74.32 -25.60 -58.69
C LYS A 760 73.46 -24.95 -57.63
N LYS A 761 72.19 -25.33 -57.61
CA LYS A 761 71.23 -24.94 -56.58
C LYS A 761 70.78 -26.18 -55.83
N THR A 762 70.83 -26.11 -54.51
CA THR A 762 70.24 -27.11 -53.61
C THR A 762 69.52 -26.40 -52.48
N ALA A 763 68.77 -27.16 -51.68
CA ALA A 763 68.06 -26.62 -50.54
C ALA A 763 68.99 -26.12 -49.41
N THR A 764 70.27 -26.49 -49.41
CA THR A 764 71.24 -26.15 -48.35
C THR A 764 72.41 -25.31 -48.84
N TYR A 765 72.63 -25.20 -50.16
CA TYR A 765 73.67 -24.33 -50.71
C TYR A 765 73.40 -23.90 -52.17
N CYS A 766 74.04 -22.81 -52.57
CA CYS A 766 74.12 -22.31 -53.94
C CYS A 766 75.60 -22.13 -54.34
N ASP A 767 76.01 -22.71 -55.47
CA ASP A 767 77.36 -22.54 -56.02
C ASP A 767 77.36 -21.49 -57.13
N PHE A 768 78.20 -20.49 -56.99
CA PHE A 768 78.50 -19.48 -58.01
C PHE A 768 79.87 -19.73 -58.63
N ARG A 769 79.98 -19.52 -59.95
CA ARG A 769 81.25 -19.50 -60.66
C ARG A 769 81.42 -18.13 -61.30
N VAL A 770 82.56 -17.50 -61.07
CA VAL A 770 82.88 -16.20 -61.69
C VAL A 770 83.79 -16.46 -62.88
N VAL A 771 83.41 -15.96 -64.06
CA VAL A 771 84.16 -16.09 -65.31
C VAL A 771 84.51 -14.72 -65.87
N ASN A 772 85.66 -14.59 -66.52
CA ASN A 772 86.03 -13.38 -67.27
C ASN A 772 85.50 -13.43 -68.72
N ASP A 773 85.75 -12.36 -69.47
CA ASP A 773 85.42 -12.20 -70.90
C ASP A 773 86.01 -13.29 -71.81
N SER A 774 87.11 -13.90 -71.36
CA SER A 774 87.84 -14.96 -72.05
C SER A 774 87.39 -16.37 -71.63
N GLY A 775 86.38 -16.49 -70.75
CA GLY A 775 85.84 -17.76 -70.26
C GLY A 775 86.69 -18.46 -69.19
N GLY A 776 87.73 -17.80 -68.68
CA GLY A 776 88.59 -18.28 -67.60
C GLY A 776 87.98 -18.06 -66.22
N ASP A 777 88.35 -18.92 -65.27
CA ASP A 777 87.92 -18.83 -63.87
C ASP A 777 88.58 -17.63 -63.18
N VAL A 778 87.78 -16.82 -62.48
CA VAL A 778 88.26 -15.70 -61.68
C VAL A 778 88.18 -16.05 -60.20
N THR A 779 89.30 -15.93 -59.51
CA THR A 779 89.40 -16.17 -58.05
C THR A 779 89.49 -14.83 -57.30
N ASN A 780 89.16 -14.81 -56.01
CA ASN A 780 89.21 -13.62 -55.14
C ASN A 780 88.34 -12.44 -55.60
N VAL A 781 87.08 -12.70 -55.95
CA VAL A 781 86.11 -11.66 -56.38
C VAL A 781 85.05 -11.47 -55.29
N GLY A 782 84.77 -10.21 -54.94
CA GLY A 782 83.62 -9.86 -54.10
C GLY A 782 82.31 -9.97 -54.86
N LEU A 783 81.23 -10.37 -54.18
CA LEU A 783 79.91 -10.59 -54.79
C LEU A 783 78.82 -9.91 -53.98
N ASP A 784 77.91 -9.20 -54.66
CA ASP A 784 76.57 -8.96 -54.14
C ASP A 784 75.66 -10.07 -54.61
N PHE A 785 74.81 -10.57 -53.71
CA PHE A 785 73.89 -11.63 -54.07
C PHE A 785 72.53 -11.45 -53.41
N MET A 786 71.53 -12.07 -54.04
CA MET A 786 70.14 -12.07 -53.61
C MET A 786 69.51 -13.41 -53.96
N ILE A 787 69.02 -14.11 -52.95
CA ILE A 787 68.28 -15.37 -53.06
C ILE A 787 66.80 -15.05 -52.89
N ILE A 788 66.04 -15.27 -53.95
CA ILE A 788 64.61 -14.98 -54.02
C ILE A 788 63.86 -16.29 -54.17
N GLY A 789 62.94 -16.58 -53.27
CA GLY A 789 62.18 -17.84 -53.32
C GLY A 789 60.82 -17.72 -52.65
N ARG A 790 59.95 -18.69 -52.91
CA ARG A 790 58.67 -18.79 -52.20
C ARG A 790 58.96 -19.13 -50.74
N ASN A 791 58.55 -18.26 -49.83
CA ASN A 791 58.49 -18.62 -48.43
C ASN A 791 57.25 -19.50 -48.22
N LYS A 792 57.36 -20.56 -47.42
CA LYS A 792 56.23 -21.49 -47.21
C LYS A 792 55.33 -21.01 -46.10
#